data_AF-A0A671RK41-F1
#
_entry.id   AF-A0A671RK41-F1
#
_cell.length_a   1.000
_cell.length_b   1.000
_cell.length_c   1.000
_cell.angle_alpha   90.00
_cell.angle_beta   90.00
_cell.angle_gamma   90.00
#
_symmetry.space_group_name_H-M   'P 1'
#
loop_
_entity.id
_entity.type
_entity.pdbx_description
1 polymer ?
#
loop_
_entity_poly.entity_id
_entity_poly.type
_entity_poly.pdbx_seq_one_letter_code
_entity_poly.pdbx_strand_id
1 'polypeptide(L)'
;MDVYDPQTLGIVVFGGFMVFSAIGIMLVSTFSMKETSYEEALAKQRQDSGKIQPLRSDKKKKASEKKNKAKKKEEKPNGNLPEPEPEPEPILEPVVEDSEPKTIPQVEPEPQPEPVPVPEPEPEVKPKPVVPEPAPKIVECPVPPTVSAVVPPLAPSPKEKKKKKVAKVELAPVKPLEVPEVVVKVEPVVAEVAVKASVAPEVAVPPKAEEPKTEAPTKKKTKKKAEPMATVETVNVPQPSPYKNLVSSLKSASFSESETQKLFEIISKKAGKDSWQLASQKGDPLAALKKQLEEKEKQLTAEQGNIAAAKTRVKELTKELSSAKSKMTSVETRMSSELSTRGQEIAALQARMQASYQEHVKETQQLNSKIQSLQEQLENGPNAQLARLQQENSILRDALNQATSQAESRQNAELAKLRQDCVRLNRELKERTATRHAEEERRKSLETKMAAAEEQLAQTKVSHVEAEQALQKKLDRISEELREAQHGSTIFQAQVDAAKEQAKTLTELQERMCATETELKDRYEELEILRAQLSQTTTVTEEKPSVETEATAQAEIQKEVEQLRSSLKEREGQLTSLEAEFNQLREELVTVKRTQAEETQNRVNVADTEWREYTAEIDQLKTSLKEKEDLVASLHAQLEKMESADRAEAEPPFENLEKDARMISLEEELQQLKEEMERMKAKSNELREKNYAAVEALAAAERLSEERLSQAKAAQSEIEQQLSSFQTDTRNAFQKLFPHISIDTHQSNWLEAFTHVAQMTLTHSQQSPAEQQHTVSSSDSTDLQQKLALSEESQRSLNAECEQYRSTLSETESMLNVLQKSVEDGELEWKSKILDAEQQKQAALDQVKVLEETIEKMNVERQDTDQLKGQVMLLEAQLEKQLESITISQTYAEEMSRLKALLSETQVQLLSANSEAQQQRAELSLVKTQLEEATNKVQTEEDIRQQVASNYEQAQKCVRDLEAQLEELKAAGEGPTEELKERLEKEKKLTRDLGQVATKLRQLLKSTQEELDKEKETMKNLQEQLHGKEAEESKEGTSV
;
A
#
# COMPACT_ATOMS: atom_id res chain seq x y z
N MET A 1 -13.83 -23.00 -37.38
CA MET A 1 -13.22 -21.65 -37.40
C MET A 1 -12.78 -21.38 -35.99
N ASP A 2 -11.47 -21.24 -35.76
CA ASP A 2 -10.92 -21.08 -34.43
C ASP A 2 -11.14 -19.65 -33.92
N VAL A 3 -11.74 -19.54 -32.74
CA VAL A 3 -12.11 -18.26 -32.11
C VAL A 3 -10.87 -17.50 -31.57
N TYR A 4 -9.67 -18.06 -31.78
CA TYR A 4 -8.38 -17.53 -31.32
C TYR A 4 -7.47 -17.04 -32.47
N ASP A 5 -7.95 -17.01 -33.71
CA ASP A 5 -7.24 -16.31 -34.79
C ASP A 5 -7.32 -14.78 -34.54
N PRO A 6 -6.17 -14.07 -34.43
CA PRO A 6 -6.16 -12.63 -34.20
C PRO A 6 -6.75 -11.82 -35.36
N GLN A 7 -6.80 -12.34 -36.59
CA GLN A 7 -7.48 -11.65 -37.70
C GLN A 7 -9.00 -11.72 -37.52
N THR A 8 -9.54 -12.89 -37.23
CA THR A 8 -10.96 -13.10 -36.91
C THR A 8 -11.39 -12.30 -35.68
N LEU A 9 -10.59 -12.28 -34.61
CA LEU A 9 -10.87 -11.45 -33.43
C LEU A 9 -10.87 -9.95 -33.77
N GLY A 10 -9.89 -9.49 -34.57
CA GLY A 10 -9.85 -8.12 -35.06
C GLY A 10 -11.09 -7.73 -35.86
N ILE A 11 -11.56 -8.61 -36.76
CA ILE A 11 -12.78 -8.40 -37.57
C ILE A 11 -14.04 -8.32 -36.67
N VAL A 12 -14.16 -9.17 -35.64
CA VAL A 12 -15.29 -9.13 -34.70
C VAL A 12 -15.31 -7.82 -33.89
N VAL A 13 -14.16 -7.38 -33.39
CA VAL A 13 -14.05 -6.12 -32.61
C VAL A 13 -14.32 -4.90 -33.50
N PHE A 14 -13.75 -4.83 -34.72
CA PHE A 14 -14.04 -3.74 -35.65
C PHE A 14 -15.50 -3.74 -36.14
N GLY A 15 -16.07 -4.91 -36.39
CA GLY A 15 -17.48 -5.07 -36.76
C GLY A 15 -18.41 -4.57 -35.66
N GLY A 16 -18.14 -4.96 -34.40
CA GLY A 16 -18.85 -4.43 -33.23
C GLY A 16 -18.75 -2.91 -33.13
N PHE A 17 -17.53 -2.35 -33.25
CA PHE A 17 -17.32 -0.90 -33.17
C PHE A 17 -18.03 -0.13 -34.30
N MET A 18 -18.06 -0.67 -35.53
CA MET A 18 -18.86 -0.11 -36.63
C MET A 18 -20.36 -0.12 -36.33
N VAL A 19 -20.90 -1.23 -35.79
CA VAL A 19 -22.33 -1.33 -35.44
C VAL A 19 -22.71 -0.35 -34.34
N PHE A 20 -21.92 -0.24 -33.26
CA PHE A 20 -22.15 0.76 -32.22
C PHE A 20 -22.02 2.20 -32.76
N SER A 21 -21.06 2.46 -33.65
CA SER A 21 -20.93 3.77 -34.32
C SER A 21 -22.15 4.10 -35.20
N ALA A 22 -22.66 3.13 -35.97
CA ALA A 22 -23.85 3.29 -36.80
C ALA A 22 -25.12 3.52 -35.96
N ILE A 23 -25.26 2.82 -34.83
CA ILE A 23 -26.35 3.05 -33.86
C ILE A 23 -26.23 4.45 -33.24
N GLY A 24 -25.03 4.88 -32.85
CA GLY A 24 -24.78 6.23 -32.34
C GLY A 24 -25.15 7.32 -33.36
N ILE A 25 -24.74 7.16 -34.62
CA ILE A 25 -25.09 8.09 -35.71
C ILE A 25 -26.61 8.08 -35.98
N MET A 26 -27.28 6.92 -35.94
CA MET A 26 -28.74 6.84 -36.05
C MET A 26 -29.46 7.54 -34.90
N LEU A 27 -28.99 7.38 -33.64
CA LEU A 27 -29.57 8.04 -32.47
C LEU A 27 -29.38 9.56 -32.52
N VAL A 28 -28.16 10.03 -32.84
CA VAL A 28 -27.90 11.47 -33.04
C VAL A 28 -28.74 12.01 -34.21
N SER A 29 -28.80 11.31 -35.34
CA SER A 29 -29.59 11.75 -36.51
C SER A 29 -31.10 11.76 -36.26
N THR A 30 -31.62 10.88 -35.40
CA THR A 30 -33.06 10.85 -35.08
C THR A 30 -33.46 11.88 -34.02
N PHE A 31 -32.55 12.24 -33.10
CA PHE A 31 -32.77 13.34 -32.15
C PHE A 31 -32.54 14.73 -32.77
N SER A 32 -31.46 14.95 -33.53
CA SER A 32 -31.11 16.25 -34.12
C SER A 32 -32.04 16.74 -35.23
N MET A 33 -33.05 15.96 -35.66
CA MET A 33 -34.05 16.38 -36.66
C MET A 33 -35.41 16.80 -36.07
N LYS A 34 -35.51 17.02 -34.75
CA LYS A 34 -36.75 17.46 -34.08
C LYS A 34 -36.61 18.66 -33.12
N GLU A 35 -35.67 19.56 -33.38
CA GLU A 35 -35.60 20.86 -32.67
C GLU A 35 -36.06 22.03 -33.56
N THR A 36 -37.37 22.31 -33.56
CA THR A 36 -37.85 23.65 -33.94
C THR A 36 -37.46 24.62 -32.83
N SER A 37 -36.50 25.51 -33.09
CA SER A 37 -35.92 26.39 -32.07
C SER A 37 -36.98 27.24 -31.35
N TYR A 38 -36.81 27.39 -30.04
CA TYR A 38 -37.69 28.17 -29.15
C TYR A 38 -37.85 29.65 -29.60
N GLU A 39 -36.83 30.20 -30.26
CA GLU A 39 -36.88 31.51 -30.93
C GLU A 39 -37.94 31.58 -32.05
N GLU A 40 -38.09 30.53 -32.87
CA GLU A 40 -39.02 30.54 -34.01
C GLU A 40 -40.49 30.47 -33.55
N ALA A 41 -40.75 29.72 -32.47
CA ALA A 41 -42.06 29.70 -31.81
C ALA A 41 -42.43 31.08 -31.24
N LEU A 42 -41.49 31.73 -30.55
CA LEU A 42 -41.66 33.10 -30.04
C LEU A 42 -41.82 34.15 -31.16
N ALA A 43 -41.16 33.96 -32.30
CA ALA A 43 -41.33 34.82 -33.48
C ALA A 43 -42.76 34.76 -34.04
N LYS A 44 -43.34 33.55 -34.17
CA LYS A 44 -44.75 33.38 -34.56
C LYS A 44 -45.71 34.02 -33.56
N GLN A 45 -45.54 33.75 -32.26
CA GLN A 45 -46.40 34.31 -31.22
C GLN A 45 -46.38 35.86 -31.21
N ARG A 46 -45.23 36.48 -31.51
CA ARG A 46 -45.10 37.94 -31.68
C ARG A 46 -45.73 38.48 -32.98
N GLN A 47 -45.81 37.67 -34.04
CA GLN A 47 -46.43 38.07 -35.30
C GLN A 47 -47.97 38.11 -35.21
N ASP A 48 -48.58 37.17 -34.48
CA ASP A 48 -50.03 37.11 -34.31
C ASP A 48 -50.54 38.04 -33.20
N SER A 49 -49.83 38.15 -32.07
CA SER A 49 -50.16 39.15 -31.02
C SER A 49 -49.99 40.60 -31.47
N GLY A 50 -49.33 40.86 -32.61
CA GLY A 50 -49.27 42.16 -33.27
C GLY A 50 -50.59 42.65 -33.90
N LYS A 51 -51.66 41.84 -33.87
CA LYS A 51 -52.97 42.19 -34.45
C LYS A 51 -54.13 41.92 -33.49
N ILE A 52 -54.43 42.89 -32.63
CA ILE A 52 -55.79 43.45 -32.36
C ILE A 52 -55.63 44.55 -31.30
N GLN A 53 -55.83 45.81 -31.71
CA GLN A 53 -56.11 46.92 -30.80
C GLN A 53 -57.05 47.92 -31.53
N PRO A 54 -58.28 48.14 -31.05
CA PRO A 54 -59.26 48.96 -31.78
C PRO A 54 -59.10 50.46 -31.46
N LEU A 55 -58.42 51.20 -32.34
CA LEU A 55 -58.37 52.66 -32.26
C LEU A 55 -59.50 53.31 -33.08
N ARG A 56 -60.33 54.14 -32.44
CA ARG A 56 -61.39 54.93 -33.09
C ARG A 56 -60.81 56.02 -34.00
N SER A 57 -61.33 56.16 -35.24
CA SER A 57 -61.61 57.48 -35.84
C SER A 57 -62.38 57.42 -37.17
N ASP A 58 -63.29 58.37 -37.37
CA ASP A 58 -63.92 58.67 -38.66
C ASP A 58 -62.94 59.31 -39.65
N LYS A 59 -62.98 58.90 -40.94
CA LYS A 59 -63.33 59.79 -42.08
C LYS A 59 -63.24 59.14 -43.48
N LYS A 60 -64.41 58.75 -44.00
CA LYS A 60 -65.00 59.30 -45.24
C LYS A 60 -64.04 59.89 -46.31
N LYS A 61 -63.65 59.08 -47.31
CA LYS A 61 -63.78 59.43 -48.75
C LYS A 61 -63.65 58.21 -49.67
N LYS A 62 -63.90 58.41 -50.98
CA LYS A 62 -64.33 57.39 -51.97
C LYS A 62 -63.70 57.68 -53.35
N ALA A 63 -63.63 56.65 -54.20
CA ALA A 63 -63.09 56.64 -55.58
C ALA A 63 -61.54 56.56 -55.66
N SER A 64 -60.93 55.98 -56.72
CA SER A 64 -61.46 55.80 -58.08
C SER A 64 -61.08 54.50 -58.81
N GLU A 65 -61.92 54.16 -59.80
CA GLU A 65 -61.71 53.43 -61.08
C GLU A 65 -60.74 52.22 -61.18
N LYS A 66 -61.21 51.00 -61.54
CA LYS A 66 -61.81 50.52 -62.83
C LYS A 66 -60.82 50.33 -64.00
N LYS A 67 -60.35 49.08 -64.17
CA LYS A 67 -60.46 48.29 -65.43
C LYS A 67 -60.16 46.82 -65.11
N ASN A 68 -61.11 45.89 -65.21
CA ASN A 68 -61.63 45.23 -66.42
C ASN A 68 -60.64 44.27 -67.14
N LYS A 69 -60.84 42.96 -66.87
CA LYS A 69 -61.44 41.99 -67.83
C LYS A 69 -60.51 41.07 -68.65
N ALA A 70 -60.93 39.78 -68.68
CA ALA A 70 -60.62 38.72 -69.64
C ALA A 70 -59.23 38.04 -69.55
N LYS A 71 -59.02 36.78 -69.98
CA LYS A 71 -59.84 35.55 -70.30
C LYS A 71 -58.79 34.43 -70.61
N LYS A 72 -59.06 33.11 -70.73
CA LYS A 72 -60.12 32.12 -70.37
C LYS A 72 -59.71 30.77 -71.02
N LYS A 73 -60.07 29.62 -70.43
CA LYS A 73 -60.66 28.36 -71.02
C LYS A 73 -60.38 27.22 -70.00
N GLU A 74 -61.39 26.57 -69.40
CA GLU A 74 -62.32 25.52 -69.91
C GLU A 74 -61.65 24.13 -69.98
N GLU A 75 -62.21 23.01 -69.48
CA GLU A 75 -63.53 22.64 -68.88
C GLU A 75 -63.34 21.84 -67.53
N LYS A 76 -64.23 21.71 -66.52
CA LYS A 76 -65.69 21.43 -66.34
C LYS A 76 -66.11 19.95 -66.54
N PRO A 77 -67.18 19.40 -65.88
CA PRO A 77 -67.91 19.82 -64.65
C PRO A 77 -68.42 18.68 -63.68
N ASN A 78 -69.10 19.06 -62.57
CA ASN A 78 -70.03 18.27 -61.68
C ASN A 78 -69.45 17.12 -60.80
N GLY A 79 -70.02 16.74 -59.64
CA GLY A 79 -71.05 17.40 -58.80
C GLY A 79 -71.68 16.55 -57.64
N ASN A 80 -71.61 17.06 -56.39
CA ASN A 80 -72.39 16.82 -55.14
C ASN A 80 -72.97 15.45 -54.66
N LEU A 81 -72.72 15.17 -53.35
CA LEU A 81 -73.54 14.47 -52.32
C LEU A 81 -73.76 12.93 -52.41
N PRO A 82 -74.06 12.20 -51.29
CA PRO A 82 -73.99 12.50 -49.84
C PRO A 82 -73.27 11.41 -48.95
N GLU A 83 -73.34 11.54 -47.62
CA GLU A 83 -73.10 10.50 -46.55
C GLU A 83 -74.20 9.38 -46.54
N PRO A 84 -74.13 8.25 -45.77
CA PRO A 84 -73.30 7.94 -44.57
C PRO A 84 -72.68 6.50 -44.49
N GLU A 85 -72.35 6.04 -43.25
CA GLU A 85 -72.00 4.70 -42.67
C GLU A 85 -72.75 3.43 -43.19
N PRO A 86 -72.44 2.14 -42.79
CA PRO A 86 -71.56 1.62 -41.70
C PRO A 86 -70.65 0.38 -42.05
N GLU A 87 -70.09 -0.28 -41.00
CA GLU A 87 -69.61 -1.69 -40.90
C GLU A 87 -70.72 -2.76 -41.22
N PRO A 88 -70.49 -4.11 -41.36
CA PRO A 88 -69.45 -4.97 -40.74
C PRO A 88 -68.90 -6.19 -41.59
N GLU A 89 -68.45 -7.25 -40.91
CA GLU A 89 -67.90 -8.58 -41.31
C GLU A 89 -68.89 -9.52 -42.12
N PRO A 90 -68.72 -10.87 -42.36
CA PRO A 90 -67.66 -11.85 -41.96
C PRO A 90 -67.23 -13.02 -42.94
N ILE A 91 -66.13 -13.72 -42.57
CA ILE A 91 -65.72 -15.18 -42.67
C ILE A 91 -65.94 -16.04 -43.97
N LEU A 92 -64.91 -16.81 -44.43
CA LEU A 92 -64.88 -18.30 -44.67
C LEU A 92 -63.72 -18.87 -45.56
N GLU A 93 -62.78 -19.63 -44.96
CA GLU A 93 -62.37 -21.07 -45.23
C GLU A 93 -61.81 -21.60 -46.61
N PRO A 94 -61.26 -22.85 -46.74
CA PRO A 94 -60.39 -23.70 -45.84
C PRO A 94 -59.30 -24.63 -46.56
N VAL A 95 -58.68 -25.58 -45.79
CA VAL A 95 -57.88 -26.82 -46.12
C VAL A 95 -56.47 -26.66 -46.79
N VAL A 96 -55.40 -27.47 -46.60
CA VAL A 96 -55.12 -28.85 -46.07
C VAL A 96 -53.70 -28.90 -45.40
N GLU A 97 -53.26 -29.68 -44.39
CA GLU A 97 -53.81 -30.69 -43.42
C GLU A 97 -53.25 -32.16 -43.48
N ASP A 98 -52.10 -32.44 -42.82
CA ASP A 98 -51.51 -33.79 -42.48
C ASP A 98 -50.44 -33.54 -41.36
N SER A 99 -50.44 -34.01 -40.10
CA SER A 99 -50.63 -35.33 -39.42
C SER A 99 -49.35 -36.21 -39.41
N GLU A 100 -48.96 -36.93 -38.33
CA GLU A 100 -49.41 -37.05 -36.92
C GLU A 100 -48.24 -37.66 -36.06
N PRO A 101 -48.27 -37.79 -34.70
CA PRO A 101 -49.45 -38.06 -33.85
C PRO A 101 -49.58 -37.28 -32.50
N LYS A 102 -49.30 -37.93 -31.35
CA LYS A 102 -49.94 -37.76 -30.02
C LYS A 102 -48.86 -37.86 -28.90
N THR A 103 -49.08 -37.58 -27.60
CA THR A 103 -50.29 -37.58 -26.73
C THR A 103 -50.04 -36.52 -25.61
N ILE A 104 -50.91 -35.62 -25.11
CA ILE A 104 -52.22 -35.69 -24.40
C ILE A 104 -52.30 -36.70 -23.22
N PRO A 105 -53.08 -36.48 -22.11
CA PRO A 105 -54.00 -35.36 -21.72
C PRO A 105 -53.75 -34.75 -20.29
N GLN A 106 -54.49 -33.82 -19.64
CA GLN A 106 -55.22 -32.55 -19.99
C GLN A 106 -55.76 -31.81 -18.71
N VAL A 107 -55.79 -30.45 -18.74
CA VAL A 107 -56.87 -29.53 -18.25
C VAL A 107 -56.98 -29.06 -16.76
N GLU A 108 -57.60 -27.87 -16.60
CA GLU A 108 -57.73 -26.85 -15.51
C GLU A 108 -59.20 -26.32 -15.51
N PRO A 109 -59.89 -25.94 -14.37
CA PRO A 109 -59.96 -24.53 -13.88
C PRO A 109 -60.38 -24.23 -12.40
N GLU A 110 -60.52 -22.92 -12.06
CA GLU A 110 -61.04 -22.22 -10.85
C GLU A 110 -62.55 -22.46 -10.48
N PRO A 111 -63.18 -21.91 -9.38
CA PRO A 111 -62.78 -20.85 -8.39
C PRO A 111 -63.09 -21.15 -6.86
N GLN A 112 -63.09 -20.09 -6.00
CA GLN A 112 -63.32 -19.97 -4.52
C GLN A 112 -64.77 -20.28 -4.01
N PRO A 113 -65.16 -20.29 -2.68
CA PRO A 113 -64.54 -19.73 -1.43
C PRO A 113 -64.66 -20.53 -0.07
N GLU A 114 -64.42 -19.84 1.07
CA GLU A 114 -64.41 -20.16 2.54
C GLU A 114 -65.64 -20.89 3.19
N PRO A 115 -65.63 -21.39 4.48
CA PRO A 115 -64.90 -20.90 5.70
C PRO A 115 -64.42 -21.87 6.85
N VAL A 116 -63.52 -21.35 7.71
CA VAL A 116 -63.30 -21.43 9.21
C VAL A 116 -64.10 -22.49 10.04
N PRO A 117 -63.50 -23.36 10.92
CA PRO A 117 -62.85 -22.97 12.21
C PRO A 117 -61.66 -23.85 12.74
N VAL A 118 -61.04 -23.48 13.89
CA VAL A 118 -59.77 -24.04 14.44
C VAL A 118 -59.76 -24.13 15.99
N PRO A 119 -59.19 -25.20 16.60
CA PRO A 119 -58.51 -25.10 17.92
C PRO A 119 -57.25 -25.99 18.16
N GLU A 120 -56.61 -25.79 19.32
CA GLU A 120 -55.48 -26.46 20.02
C GLU A 120 -55.79 -27.83 20.69
N PRO A 121 -54.90 -28.53 21.48
CA PRO A 121 -53.55 -28.20 22.04
C PRO A 121 -52.41 -29.28 22.01
N GLU A 122 -51.29 -28.92 22.66
CA GLU A 122 -50.04 -29.65 23.04
C GLU A 122 -50.23 -30.83 24.05
N PRO A 123 -49.23 -31.74 24.34
CA PRO A 123 -48.11 -31.45 25.30
C PRO A 123 -46.78 -32.30 25.21
N GLU A 124 -45.81 -32.04 26.11
CA GLU A 124 -44.53 -32.79 26.35
C GLU A 124 -44.64 -34.11 27.18
N VAL A 125 -43.54 -34.91 27.29
CA VAL A 125 -43.06 -35.58 28.55
C VAL A 125 -41.65 -36.26 28.44
N LYS A 126 -40.91 -36.41 29.56
CA LYS A 126 -39.66 -37.21 29.76
C LYS A 126 -39.78 -38.19 30.96
N PRO A 127 -38.99 -39.28 31.07
CA PRO A 127 -38.09 -39.41 32.24
C PRO A 127 -36.78 -40.27 32.09
N LYS A 128 -36.03 -40.40 33.20
CA LYS A 128 -34.76 -41.16 33.49
C LYS A 128 -34.80 -41.62 34.99
N PRO A 129 -33.81 -42.33 35.61
CA PRO A 129 -32.47 -42.80 35.20
C PRO A 129 -32.16 -44.30 35.54
N VAL A 130 -30.88 -44.73 35.50
CA VAL A 130 -30.17 -45.54 36.56
C VAL A 130 -28.64 -45.50 36.28
N VAL A 131 -27.79 -45.36 37.33
CA VAL A 131 -26.33 -45.06 37.21
C VAL A 131 -25.48 -45.72 38.32
N PRO A 132 -24.26 -46.23 38.05
CA PRO A 132 -23.30 -46.77 39.04
C PRO A 132 -22.04 -45.91 39.28
N GLU A 133 -21.17 -46.36 40.21
CA GLU A 133 -19.84 -45.80 40.58
C GLU A 133 -18.91 -47.01 41.00
N PRO A 134 -17.58 -46.89 41.30
CA PRO A 134 -17.05 -46.10 42.44
C PRO A 134 -15.69 -45.39 42.23
N ALA A 135 -15.46 -44.29 42.96
CA ALA A 135 -14.19 -43.54 43.05
C ALA A 135 -13.56 -43.53 44.46
N PRO A 136 -12.28 -43.10 44.57
CA PRO A 136 -11.73 -42.34 45.72
C PRO A 136 -11.01 -41.01 45.30
N LYS A 137 -10.95 -39.84 46.00
CA LYS A 137 -11.39 -39.29 47.33
C LYS A 137 -10.21 -39.01 48.29
N ILE A 138 -9.88 -37.80 48.83
CA ILE A 138 -10.31 -36.36 48.75
C ILE A 138 -9.00 -35.47 48.87
N VAL A 139 -9.01 -34.29 49.53
CA VAL A 139 -7.93 -33.41 50.10
C VAL A 139 -6.98 -32.62 49.16
N GLU A 140 -6.55 -31.36 49.42
CA GLU A 140 -7.04 -30.21 50.25
C GLU A 140 -6.36 -28.87 49.79
N CYS A 141 -6.53 -27.74 50.51
CA CYS A 141 -5.80 -26.45 50.37
C CYS A 141 -5.56 -25.80 51.75
N PRO A 142 -4.40 -25.13 52.04
CA PRO A 142 -4.36 -23.65 52.17
C PRO A 142 -2.95 -23.01 51.91
N VAL A 143 -2.78 -21.70 52.21
CA VAL A 143 -1.56 -20.83 52.06
C VAL A 143 -1.52 -19.73 53.16
N PRO A 144 -0.46 -18.89 53.37
CA PRO A 144 0.86 -18.73 52.72
C PRO A 144 2.02 -19.13 53.68
N PRO A 145 3.08 -18.37 54.13
CA PRO A 145 3.44 -16.92 54.10
C PRO A 145 4.83 -16.61 53.46
N THR A 146 5.58 -15.62 53.98
CA THR A 146 6.93 -15.12 53.56
C THR A 146 7.95 -15.24 54.74
N VAL A 147 9.20 -14.71 54.82
CA VAL A 147 9.89 -13.48 54.33
C VAL A 147 11.45 -13.59 54.45
N SER A 148 12.19 -12.57 53.96
CA SER A 148 13.56 -12.13 54.38
C SER A 148 14.82 -12.89 53.88
N ALA A 149 16.02 -12.28 53.74
CA ALA A 149 16.45 -10.86 53.65
C ALA A 149 17.98 -10.73 53.33
N VAL A 150 18.48 -9.52 52.97
CA VAL A 150 19.67 -8.79 53.51
C VAL A 150 20.15 -7.62 52.59
N VAL A 151 20.53 -6.48 53.20
CA VAL A 151 20.96 -5.14 52.65
C VAL A 151 21.68 -4.39 53.81
N PRO A 152 22.65 -3.44 53.69
CA PRO A 152 22.89 -2.32 52.72
C PRO A 152 24.37 -2.33 52.19
N PRO A 153 25.28 -1.28 52.09
CA PRO A 153 25.20 0.19 52.27
C PRO A 153 26.04 1.18 51.36
N LEU A 154 25.47 2.39 51.17
CA LEU A 154 26.03 3.78 51.16
C LEU A 154 27.19 4.26 50.21
N ALA A 155 26.81 5.16 49.26
CA ALA A 155 27.12 6.62 49.14
C ALA A 155 28.52 7.21 49.50
N PRO A 156 29.09 8.19 48.73
CA PRO A 156 28.60 9.60 48.74
C PRO A 156 28.73 10.45 47.43
N SER A 157 28.37 11.75 47.52
CA SER A 157 28.27 12.81 46.46
C SER A 157 29.57 13.67 46.32
N PRO A 158 29.67 14.93 45.75
CA PRO A 158 28.69 15.90 45.17
C PRO A 158 29.16 16.79 43.94
N LYS A 159 28.42 17.90 43.66
CA LYS A 159 28.75 19.17 42.89
C LYS A 159 28.20 19.31 41.43
N GLU A 160 27.83 20.49 40.87
CA GLU A 160 27.56 21.85 41.42
C GLU A 160 26.69 22.78 40.50
N LYS A 161 25.83 23.62 41.13
CA LYS A 161 25.41 25.03 40.79
C LYS A 161 25.23 25.52 39.32
N LYS A 162 24.01 25.99 38.97
CA LYS A 162 23.65 27.45 38.95
C LYS A 162 22.17 27.78 38.65
N LYS A 163 21.72 28.94 39.16
CA LYS A 163 20.33 29.43 39.30
C LYS A 163 19.80 30.15 38.05
N LYS A 164 18.47 30.09 37.83
CA LYS A 164 17.59 31.29 37.95
C LYS A 164 16.09 30.93 38.13
N LYS A 165 15.36 31.84 38.79
CA LYS A 165 13.88 31.86 39.00
C LYS A 165 13.21 32.55 37.75
N VAL A 166 11.88 32.60 37.52
CA VAL A 166 10.74 32.78 38.44
C VAL A 166 9.44 32.07 38.01
N ALA A 167 8.93 31.28 38.96
CA ALA A 167 7.56 30.82 39.24
C ALA A 167 6.32 31.32 38.47
N LYS A 168 5.43 30.36 38.19
CA LYS A 168 3.98 30.44 38.48
C LYS A 168 3.64 29.28 39.46
N VAL A 169 2.57 29.41 40.25
CA VAL A 169 2.27 28.55 41.40
C VAL A 169 1.39 27.34 41.02
N GLU A 170 1.67 26.19 41.65
CA GLU A 170 0.90 24.94 41.60
C GLU A 170 0.08 24.73 42.90
N LEU A 171 -0.81 23.72 42.87
CA LEU A 171 -1.60 23.05 43.91
C LEU A 171 -3.10 23.43 43.85
N ALA A 172 -4.08 22.59 43.49
CA ALA A 172 -4.32 21.13 43.66
C ALA A 172 -4.70 20.71 45.10
N PRO A 173 -5.43 19.58 45.31
CA PRO A 173 -6.48 18.93 44.50
C PRO A 173 -7.79 18.69 45.34
N VAL A 174 -8.75 17.89 44.85
CA VAL A 174 -9.50 16.80 45.58
C VAL A 174 -10.73 16.29 44.80
N LYS A 175 -10.98 14.98 44.92
CA LYS A 175 -12.14 14.12 44.54
C LYS A 175 -12.17 12.97 45.60
N PRO A 176 -13.16 12.05 45.70
CA PRO A 176 -14.39 11.82 44.90
C PRO A 176 -15.66 11.61 45.80
N LEU A 177 -16.65 10.81 45.31
CA LEU A 177 -17.91 10.32 45.94
C LEU A 177 -19.11 11.31 45.98
N GLU A 178 -20.37 10.93 45.70
CA GLU A 178 -20.90 9.72 45.02
C GLU A 178 -22.31 9.95 44.39
N VAL A 179 -22.86 8.92 43.72
CA VAL A 179 -24.12 8.82 42.93
C VAL A 179 -25.41 8.68 43.77
N PRO A 180 -26.66 8.57 43.21
CA PRO A 180 -27.20 8.92 41.86
C PRO A 180 -28.56 9.71 41.89
N GLU A 181 -29.12 10.08 40.73
CA GLU A 181 -30.59 10.26 40.56
C GLU A 181 -31.07 9.83 39.15
N VAL A 182 -32.37 9.57 38.99
CA VAL A 182 -32.94 8.63 38.01
C VAL A 182 -34.25 9.13 37.35
N VAL A 183 -34.23 9.23 36.02
CA VAL A 183 -35.30 8.85 35.05
C VAL A 183 -36.74 9.46 35.22
N VAL A 184 -36.99 10.49 34.40
CA VAL A 184 -38.17 10.65 33.48
C VAL A 184 -39.56 11.14 33.98
N LYS A 185 -40.15 12.00 33.12
CA LYS A 185 -41.56 12.41 32.92
C LYS A 185 -42.15 13.55 33.79
N VAL A 186 -43.12 14.21 33.15
CA VAL A 186 -43.83 15.46 33.51
C VAL A 186 -45.30 15.29 33.07
N GLU A 187 -46.19 16.16 33.56
CA GLU A 187 -47.67 16.23 33.33
C GLU A 187 -48.52 15.23 34.14
N PRO A 188 -49.84 15.48 34.37
CA PRO A 188 -50.71 16.59 33.89
C PRO A 188 -51.54 17.30 35.00
N VAL A 189 -52.64 17.98 34.60
CA VAL A 189 -53.77 18.57 35.39
C VAL A 189 -53.52 19.99 35.96
N VAL A 190 -54.22 21.11 35.66
CA VAL A 190 -55.50 21.53 35.00
C VAL A 190 -56.55 22.14 35.96
N ALA A 191 -56.88 23.42 35.74
CA ALA A 191 -58.14 24.15 36.04
C ALA A 191 -58.08 25.52 35.28
N GLU A 192 -58.97 25.90 34.35
CA GLU A 192 -60.34 26.45 34.50
C GLU A 192 -60.41 27.80 35.27
N VAL A 193 -61.14 28.87 34.88
CA VAL A 193 -62.37 29.12 34.07
C VAL A 193 -62.21 30.48 33.30
N ALA A 194 -62.45 30.66 31.97
CA ALA A 194 -63.71 30.96 31.23
C ALA A 194 -64.47 32.31 31.58
N VAL A 195 -65.17 33.06 30.69
CA VAL A 195 -65.38 33.01 29.21
C VAL A 195 -66.06 34.30 28.62
N LYS A 196 -65.79 34.67 27.33
CA LYS A 196 -66.57 35.54 26.36
C LYS A 196 -66.87 37.04 26.71
N ALA A 197 -67.15 37.98 25.79
CA ALA A 197 -67.01 38.19 24.32
C ALA A 197 -67.12 39.73 24.01
N SER A 198 -66.76 40.29 22.83
CA SER A 198 -67.63 40.39 21.64
C SER A 198 -67.06 41.25 20.47
N VAL A 199 -67.14 40.75 19.23
CA VAL A 199 -67.37 41.44 17.92
C VAL A 199 -66.33 42.40 17.26
N ALA A 200 -66.22 42.30 15.93
CA ALA A 200 -65.50 43.18 14.98
C ALA A 200 -66.46 43.73 13.88
N PRO A 201 -66.07 44.74 13.07
CA PRO A 201 -65.63 44.53 11.66
C PRO A 201 -64.31 45.28 11.34
N GLU A 202 -63.42 44.89 10.41
CA GLU A 202 -63.51 44.56 8.96
C GLU A 202 -63.36 45.79 8.01
N VAL A 203 -62.34 45.76 7.12
CA VAL A 203 -62.32 46.11 5.67
C VAL A 203 -60.88 46.40 5.16
N ALA A 204 -60.63 46.05 3.88
CA ALA A 204 -59.40 46.12 3.06
C ALA A 204 -58.57 47.45 3.14
N VAL A 205 -57.22 47.49 3.01
CA VAL A 205 -56.27 46.92 1.98
C VAL A 205 -56.44 47.59 0.61
N PRO A 206 -55.43 48.33 0.07
CA PRO A 206 -54.36 47.72 -0.77
C PRO A 206 -53.00 48.51 -0.78
N PRO A 207 -51.98 48.14 -1.58
CA PRO A 207 -51.42 46.80 -1.82
C PRO A 207 -49.86 46.72 -1.74
N LYS A 208 -49.37 45.46 -1.70
CA LYS A 208 -48.13 44.86 -2.25
C LYS A 208 -46.89 45.72 -2.61
N ALA A 209 -45.71 45.23 -2.23
CA ALA A 209 -44.39 45.78 -2.57
C ALA A 209 -43.75 45.13 -3.82
N GLU A 210 -42.69 45.75 -4.35
CA GLU A 210 -41.57 45.05 -5.01
C GLU A 210 -40.26 45.87 -4.89
N GLU A 211 -39.11 45.25 -5.20
CA GLU A 211 -37.76 45.77 -4.93
C GLU A 211 -37.30 46.89 -5.90
N PRO A 212 -36.09 47.48 -5.70
CA PRO A 212 -34.98 46.93 -6.48
C PRO A 212 -33.63 46.78 -5.74
N LYS A 213 -32.74 46.04 -6.41
CA LYS A 213 -31.42 45.58 -5.93
C LYS A 213 -30.33 46.66 -5.98
N THR A 214 -29.20 46.33 -5.35
CA THR A 214 -27.95 47.08 -5.36
C THR A 214 -27.34 47.26 -6.76
N GLU A 215 -26.78 48.45 -7.02
CA GLU A 215 -25.76 48.67 -8.05
C GLU A 215 -24.54 49.42 -7.48
N ALA A 216 -23.37 49.14 -8.04
CA ALA A 216 -22.08 49.75 -7.73
C ALA A 216 -21.10 49.47 -8.89
N PRO A 217 -19.90 50.10 -8.96
CA PRO A 217 -19.57 51.50 -8.67
C PRO A 217 -18.76 52.15 -9.83
N THR A 218 -18.69 53.49 -9.95
CA THR A 218 -17.59 54.09 -10.78
C THR A 218 -17.10 55.51 -10.43
N LYS A 219 -15.82 55.57 -10.05
CA LYS A 219 -14.76 56.53 -10.47
C LYS A 219 -15.18 57.92 -11.04
N LYS A 220 -14.88 59.02 -10.32
CA LYS A 220 -13.83 60.02 -10.72
C LYS A 220 -13.60 61.17 -9.72
N LYS A 221 -12.39 61.74 -9.83
CA LYS A 221 -11.77 62.84 -9.05
C LYS A 221 -12.53 64.17 -9.13
N THR A 222 -12.49 65.02 -8.07
CA THR A 222 -11.69 66.29 -8.04
C THR A 222 -11.81 67.04 -6.69
N LYS A 223 -11.14 68.22 -6.55
CA LYS A 223 -10.66 68.84 -5.30
C LYS A 223 -10.83 70.37 -5.30
N LYS A 224 -11.67 70.92 -4.40
CA LYS A 224 -11.75 72.32 -3.84
C LYS A 224 -12.95 72.33 -2.86
N LYS A 225 -12.99 72.95 -1.67
CA LYS A 225 -12.42 74.18 -1.04
C LYS A 225 -13.25 75.46 -1.29
N ALA A 226 -13.62 76.10 -0.16
CA ALA A 226 -14.13 77.47 0.08
C ALA A 226 -15.66 77.72 0.02
N GLU A 227 -16.27 77.82 1.21
CA GLU A 227 -16.85 79.05 1.82
C GLU A 227 -18.05 79.81 1.17
N PRO A 228 -18.78 80.68 1.93
CA PRO A 228 -20.26 80.57 1.97
C PRO A 228 -21.05 81.85 1.57
N MET A 229 -22.32 81.88 1.99
CA MET A 229 -23.35 82.94 1.90
C MET A 229 -24.03 83.17 0.54
N ALA A 230 -25.34 82.89 0.48
CA ALA A 230 -26.36 83.90 0.13
C ALA A 230 -27.80 83.43 0.45
N THR A 231 -28.66 84.39 0.76
CA THR A 231 -30.10 84.32 1.08
C THR A 231 -31.00 83.94 -0.10
N VAL A 232 -32.12 83.25 0.18
CA VAL A 232 -33.43 83.48 -0.49
C VAL A 232 -34.56 83.33 0.55
N GLU A 233 -35.44 84.31 0.65
CA GLU A 233 -36.74 84.20 1.34
C GLU A 233 -37.86 83.90 0.32
N THR A 234 -38.66 82.86 0.56
CA THR A 234 -40.00 82.59 -0.04
C THR A 234 -40.55 81.31 0.63
N VAL A 235 -41.85 81.09 0.87
CA VAL A 235 -43.05 81.96 0.81
C VAL A 235 -44.13 81.35 1.73
N ASN A 236 -45.05 82.13 2.32
CA ASN A 236 -46.49 82.11 1.99
C ASN A 236 -47.34 82.98 2.96
N VAL A 237 -48.55 83.36 2.54
CA VAL A 237 -49.46 84.31 3.20
C VAL A 237 -50.83 83.66 3.50
N PRO A 238 -51.37 83.81 4.72
CA PRO A 238 -52.81 83.61 4.99
C PRO A 238 -53.64 84.89 4.71
N GLN A 239 -54.79 84.75 4.05
CA GLN A 239 -55.60 85.88 3.56
C GLN A 239 -56.61 86.41 4.61
N PRO A 240 -56.81 87.74 4.76
CA PRO A 240 -57.78 88.33 5.69
C PRO A 240 -59.20 88.47 5.09
N SER A 241 -60.23 88.35 5.93
CA SER A 241 -61.65 88.34 5.53
C SER A 241 -62.33 89.74 5.53
N PRO A 242 -63.35 89.98 4.68
CA PRO A 242 -63.87 91.33 4.39
C PRO A 242 -64.77 91.96 5.47
N TYR A 243 -65.07 91.27 6.58
CA TYR A 243 -66.13 91.65 7.51
C TYR A 243 -65.91 92.99 8.25
N LYS A 244 -64.65 93.43 8.40
CA LYS A 244 -64.28 94.67 9.12
C LYS A 244 -64.73 95.95 8.39
N ASN A 245 -64.83 95.93 7.07
CA ASN A 245 -65.23 97.10 6.28
C ASN A 245 -66.73 97.36 6.42
N LEU A 246 -67.53 96.28 6.44
CA LEU A 246 -68.99 96.37 6.60
C LEU A 246 -69.39 96.98 7.95
N VAL A 247 -68.77 96.52 9.04
CA VAL A 247 -69.00 97.03 10.41
C VAL A 247 -68.56 98.50 10.58
N SER A 248 -67.57 98.95 9.81
CA SER A 248 -67.14 100.35 9.81
C SER A 248 -68.14 101.24 9.07
N SER A 249 -68.61 100.82 7.89
CA SER A 249 -69.60 101.59 7.10
C SER A 249 -70.98 101.66 7.77
N LEU A 250 -71.37 100.64 8.55
CA LEU A 250 -72.65 100.65 9.27
C LEU A 250 -72.66 101.62 10.47
N LYS A 251 -71.49 102.02 10.98
CA LYS A 251 -71.36 102.98 12.10
C LYS A 251 -71.34 104.44 11.68
N SER A 252 -71.19 104.74 10.40
CA SER A 252 -71.16 106.11 9.85
C SER A 252 -72.48 106.59 9.26
N ALA A 253 -73.56 105.78 9.35
CA ALA A 253 -74.88 106.11 8.82
C ALA A 253 -75.71 106.93 9.83
N SER A 254 -75.39 108.23 9.99
CA SER A 254 -76.27 109.18 10.65
C SER A 254 -77.38 109.64 9.71
N PHE A 255 -78.65 109.49 10.10
CA PHE A 255 -79.79 110.09 9.38
C PHE A 255 -79.59 111.59 9.17
N SER A 256 -80.01 112.10 8.01
CA SER A 256 -79.87 113.53 7.73
C SER A 256 -80.81 114.37 8.60
N GLU A 257 -80.41 115.62 8.82
CA GLU A 257 -81.28 116.58 9.50
C GLU A 257 -82.61 116.76 8.74
N SER A 258 -82.60 116.64 7.41
CA SER A 258 -83.81 116.70 6.57
C SER A 258 -84.81 115.56 6.81
N GLU A 259 -84.33 114.37 7.16
CA GLU A 259 -85.20 113.23 7.51
C GLU A 259 -85.72 113.36 8.94
N THR A 260 -84.90 113.89 9.85
CA THR A 260 -85.30 114.22 11.21
C THR A 260 -86.36 115.34 11.22
N GLN A 261 -86.20 116.36 10.37
CA GLN A 261 -87.18 117.42 10.14
C GLN A 261 -88.46 116.91 9.48
N LYS A 262 -88.39 115.96 8.53
CA LYS A 262 -89.60 115.26 8.01
C LYS A 262 -90.31 114.45 9.09
N LEU A 263 -89.59 113.79 10.00
CA LEU A 263 -90.19 113.13 11.14
C LEU A 263 -90.90 114.13 12.06
N PHE A 264 -90.27 115.28 12.31
CA PHE A 264 -90.86 116.39 13.07
C PHE A 264 -92.10 116.98 12.38
N GLU A 265 -92.09 117.07 11.05
CA GLU A 265 -93.23 117.52 10.23
C GLU A 265 -94.39 116.51 10.27
N ILE A 266 -94.10 115.20 10.23
CA ILE A 266 -95.09 114.13 10.37
C ILE A 266 -95.72 114.12 11.77
N ILE A 267 -94.90 114.29 12.82
CA ILE A 267 -95.37 114.39 14.21
C ILE A 267 -96.22 115.67 14.39
N SER A 268 -95.79 116.80 13.80
CA SER A 268 -96.55 118.06 13.83
C SER A 268 -97.86 117.99 13.05
N LYS A 269 -97.89 117.31 11.89
CA LYS A 269 -99.11 117.03 11.12
C LYS A 269 -100.07 116.06 11.82
N LYS A 270 -99.59 115.27 12.78
CA LYS A 270 -100.44 114.46 13.68
C LYS A 270 -101.04 115.30 14.82
N ALA A 271 -100.48 116.47 15.14
CA ALA A 271 -100.95 117.40 16.18
C ALA A 271 -101.96 118.45 15.65
N GLY A 272 -102.70 118.14 14.59
CA GLY A 272 -103.73 118.99 14.01
C GLY A 272 -105.02 119.00 14.85
N LYS A 273 -105.52 120.20 15.15
CA LYS A 273 -106.76 120.48 15.90
C LYS A 273 -107.97 119.71 15.33
N ASP A 274 -108.64 118.91 16.17
CA ASP A 274 -110.04 119.13 16.56
C ASP A 274 -110.51 118.08 17.58
N SER A 275 -110.34 118.43 18.87
CA SER A 275 -110.91 117.69 20.01
C SER A 275 -111.08 118.62 21.23
N TRP A 276 -111.58 119.83 20.98
CA TRP A 276 -111.99 120.80 22.01
C TRP A 276 -113.44 121.21 21.78
N GLN A 277 -114.16 121.48 22.87
CA GLN A 277 -115.59 121.90 22.93
C GLN A 277 -116.67 120.80 22.89
N LEU A 278 -116.74 119.94 23.92
CA LEU A 278 -118.03 119.48 24.49
C LEU A 278 -117.89 118.81 25.88
N ALA A 279 -117.45 119.58 26.89
CA ALA A 279 -117.43 119.14 28.30
C ALA A 279 -117.47 120.33 29.29
N SER A 280 -118.45 121.22 29.17
CA SER A 280 -118.61 122.32 30.12
C SER A 280 -119.30 121.87 31.41
N GLN A 281 -118.53 121.71 32.50
CA GLN A 281 -118.81 122.35 33.81
C GLN A 281 -117.77 122.00 34.91
N LYS A 282 -117.23 123.05 35.56
CA LYS A 282 -116.63 123.09 36.92
C LYS A 282 -115.41 122.19 37.22
N GLY A 283 -114.20 122.74 37.00
CA GLY A 283 -112.93 122.25 37.57
C GLY A 283 -111.76 123.19 37.23
N ASP A 284 -110.79 123.35 38.15
CA ASP A 284 -109.62 124.24 37.97
C ASP A 284 -108.47 123.52 37.21
N PRO A 285 -107.96 124.07 36.08
CA PRO A 285 -106.92 123.42 35.28
C PRO A 285 -105.52 123.36 35.93
N LEU A 286 -105.20 124.21 36.91
CA LEU A 286 -103.82 124.33 37.42
C LEU A 286 -103.33 123.03 38.10
N ALA A 287 -104.23 122.35 38.82
CA ALA A 287 -103.92 121.11 39.53
C ALA A 287 -103.58 119.95 38.59
N ALA A 288 -104.19 119.89 37.40
CA ALA A 288 -103.96 118.83 36.42
C ALA A 288 -102.53 118.90 35.86
N LEU A 289 -102.06 120.10 35.50
CA LEU A 289 -100.71 120.31 34.99
C LEU A 289 -99.65 120.00 36.05
N LYS A 290 -99.86 120.38 37.32
CA LYS A 290 -98.93 120.05 38.41
C LYS A 290 -98.80 118.53 38.60
N LYS A 291 -99.92 117.81 38.63
CA LYS A 291 -99.92 116.33 38.72
C LYS A 291 -99.25 115.66 37.51
N GLN A 292 -99.40 116.24 36.32
CA GLN A 292 -98.77 115.75 35.10
C GLN A 292 -97.24 115.99 35.09
N LEU A 293 -96.77 117.09 35.67
CA LEU A 293 -95.34 117.35 35.88
C LEU A 293 -94.74 116.35 36.88
N GLU A 294 -95.39 116.17 38.04
CA GLU A 294 -94.96 115.24 39.10
C GLU A 294 -94.87 113.78 38.60
N GLU A 295 -95.86 113.34 37.82
CA GLU A 295 -95.84 112.02 37.17
C GLU A 295 -94.74 111.93 36.07
N LYS A 296 -94.35 113.04 35.43
CA LYS A 296 -93.23 113.09 34.48
C LYS A 296 -91.85 113.09 35.16
N GLU A 297 -91.69 113.76 36.29
CA GLU A 297 -90.48 113.69 37.11
C GLU A 297 -90.29 112.29 37.72
N LYS A 298 -91.39 111.65 38.12
CA LYS A 298 -91.43 110.24 38.54
C LYS A 298 -91.06 109.27 37.41
N GLN A 299 -91.52 109.51 36.19
CA GLN A 299 -91.10 108.73 35.01
C GLN A 299 -89.62 108.96 34.67
N LEU A 300 -89.13 110.20 34.76
CA LEU A 300 -87.71 110.52 34.52
C LEU A 300 -86.79 109.85 35.56
N THR A 301 -87.16 109.87 36.84
CA THR A 301 -86.39 109.22 37.90
C THR A 301 -86.45 107.69 37.81
N ALA A 302 -87.59 107.12 37.42
CA ALA A 302 -87.69 105.69 37.11
C ALA A 302 -86.76 105.30 35.95
N GLU A 303 -86.74 106.06 34.84
CA GLU A 303 -85.84 105.77 33.71
C GLU A 303 -84.37 106.03 34.02
N GLN A 304 -84.02 107.02 34.86
CA GLN A 304 -82.66 107.16 35.38
C GLN A 304 -82.26 105.94 36.22
N GLY A 305 -83.19 105.37 37.01
CA GLY A 305 -83.03 104.09 37.70
C GLY A 305 -82.81 102.92 36.74
N ASN A 306 -83.63 102.80 35.69
CA ASN A 306 -83.49 101.77 34.65
C ASN A 306 -82.14 101.87 33.93
N ILE A 307 -81.70 103.08 33.57
CA ILE A 307 -80.40 103.34 32.95
C ILE A 307 -79.25 103.01 33.91
N ALA A 308 -79.37 103.31 35.21
CA ALA A 308 -78.38 102.93 36.21
C ALA A 308 -78.30 101.40 36.41
N ALA A 309 -79.43 100.71 36.44
CA ALA A 309 -79.51 99.25 36.50
C ALA A 309 -78.92 98.60 35.24
N ALA A 310 -79.29 99.07 34.04
CA ALA A 310 -78.74 98.61 32.76
C ALA A 310 -77.23 98.85 32.67
N LYS A 311 -76.74 100.04 33.08
CA LYS A 311 -75.30 100.36 33.13
C LYS A 311 -74.54 99.48 34.13
N THR A 312 -75.19 99.05 35.21
CA THR A 312 -74.61 98.10 36.18
C THR A 312 -74.57 96.69 35.59
N ARG A 313 -75.65 96.22 34.97
CA ARG A 313 -75.71 94.92 34.27
C ARG A 313 -74.72 94.84 33.10
N VAL A 314 -74.49 95.93 32.37
CA VAL A 314 -73.45 95.99 31.32
C VAL A 314 -72.04 95.88 31.90
N LYS A 315 -71.76 96.52 33.05
CA LYS A 315 -70.47 96.34 33.76
C LYS A 315 -70.29 94.91 34.25
N GLU A 316 -71.35 94.31 34.78
CA GLU A 316 -71.38 92.92 35.25
C GLU A 316 -71.09 91.94 34.10
N LEU A 317 -71.86 92.01 33.01
CA LEU A 317 -71.62 91.24 31.78
C LEU A 317 -70.21 91.47 31.19
N THR A 318 -69.65 92.69 31.30
CA THR A 318 -68.28 92.97 30.86
C THR A 318 -67.24 92.29 31.76
N LYS A 319 -67.49 92.21 33.07
CA LYS A 319 -66.64 91.49 34.05
C LYS A 319 -66.78 89.98 33.90
N GLU A 320 -67.98 89.47 33.63
CA GLU A 320 -68.21 88.07 33.30
C GLU A 320 -67.47 87.70 32.02
N LEU A 321 -67.63 88.49 30.94
CA LEU A 321 -66.94 88.29 29.67
C LEU A 321 -65.41 88.35 29.80
N SER A 322 -64.85 89.24 30.63
CA SER A 322 -63.40 89.27 30.86
C SER A 322 -62.93 88.04 31.68
N SER A 323 -63.72 87.59 32.66
CA SER A 323 -63.43 86.36 33.41
C SER A 323 -63.61 85.07 32.59
N ALA A 324 -64.55 85.06 31.64
CA ALA A 324 -64.74 83.97 30.70
C ALA A 324 -63.58 83.91 29.70
N LYS A 325 -63.11 85.07 29.21
CA LYS A 325 -61.91 85.16 28.37
C LYS A 325 -60.65 84.69 29.10
N SER A 326 -60.42 85.10 30.36
CA SER A 326 -59.23 84.66 31.10
C SER A 326 -59.25 83.16 31.44
N LYS A 327 -60.44 82.61 31.74
CA LYS A 327 -60.65 81.16 31.85
C LYS A 327 -60.39 80.45 30.53
N MET A 328 -60.90 80.97 29.41
CA MET A 328 -60.68 80.41 28.07
C MET A 328 -59.18 80.37 27.73
N THR A 329 -58.44 81.47 27.91
CA THR A 329 -56.99 81.51 27.65
C THR A 329 -56.19 80.60 28.59
N SER A 330 -56.68 80.36 29.81
CA SER A 330 -56.08 79.41 30.76
C SER A 330 -56.29 77.96 30.32
N VAL A 331 -57.48 77.62 29.81
CA VAL A 331 -57.75 76.30 29.22
C VAL A 331 -56.96 76.13 27.91
N GLU A 332 -56.91 77.14 27.05
CA GLU A 332 -56.19 77.12 25.77
C GLU A 332 -54.68 76.95 25.96
N THR A 333 -54.06 77.68 26.88
CA THR A 333 -52.63 77.50 27.23
C THR A 333 -52.36 76.16 27.89
N ARG A 334 -53.27 75.65 28.73
CA ARG A 334 -53.19 74.30 29.29
C ARG A 334 -53.25 73.22 28.20
N MET A 335 -54.24 73.28 27.31
CA MET A 335 -54.38 72.32 26.20
C MET A 335 -53.19 72.38 25.25
N SER A 336 -52.66 73.58 24.95
CA SER A 336 -51.43 73.74 24.16
C SER A 336 -50.20 73.14 24.85
N SER A 337 -50.11 73.26 26.19
CA SER A 337 -49.06 72.59 26.96
C SER A 337 -49.20 71.07 26.95
N GLU A 338 -50.42 70.53 27.15
CA GLU A 338 -50.67 69.08 27.11
C GLU A 338 -50.42 68.50 25.71
N LEU A 339 -50.79 69.22 24.63
CA LEU A 339 -50.42 68.83 23.26
C LEU A 339 -48.90 68.86 23.03
N SER A 340 -48.20 69.84 23.60
CA SER A 340 -46.73 69.92 23.53
C SER A 340 -46.05 68.76 24.26
N THR A 341 -46.50 68.40 25.47
CA THR A 341 -45.95 67.23 26.19
C THR A 341 -46.26 65.92 25.48
N ARG A 342 -47.48 65.74 24.94
CA ARG A 342 -47.79 64.57 24.11
C ARG A 342 -46.94 64.49 22.84
N GLY A 343 -46.65 65.63 22.20
CA GLY A 343 -45.72 65.70 21.07
C GLY A 343 -44.30 65.26 21.44
N GLN A 344 -43.81 65.68 22.60
CA GLN A 344 -42.50 65.25 23.13
C GLN A 344 -42.49 63.76 23.54
N GLU A 345 -43.57 63.25 24.14
CA GLU A 345 -43.73 61.82 24.44
C GLU A 345 -43.68 60.97 23.16
N ILE A 346 -44.41 61.35 22.11
CA ILE A 346 -44.42 60.65 20.81
C ILE A 346 -43.02 60.67 20.18
N ALA A 347 -42.34 61.82 20.17
CA ALA A 347 -40.97 61.92 19.66
C ALA A 347 -39.97 61.06 20.47
N ALA A 348 -40.12 61.01 21.79
CA ALA A 348 -39.28 60.18 22.66
C ALA A 348 -39.54 58.67 22.46
N LEU A 349 -40.80 58.26 22.23
CA LEU A 349 -41.15 56.88 21.89
C LEU A 349 -40.62 56.49 20.51
N GLN A 350 -40.76 57.36 19.51
CA GLN A 350 -40.21 57.14 18.16
C GLN A 350 -38.68 57.01 18.20
N ALA A 351 -37.98 57.84 18.97
CA ALA A 351 -36.54 57.74 19.15
C ALA A 351 -36.10 56.43 19.85
N ARG A 352 -36.84 55.96 20.88
CA ARG A 352 -36.58 54.66 21.52
C ARG A 352 -36.80 53.49 20.58
N MET A 353 -37.90 53.52 19.81
CA MET A 353 -38.22 52.51 18.80
C MET A 353 -37.14 52.43 17.71
N GLN A 354 -36.67 53.58 17.23
CA GLN A 354 -35.58 53.64 16.25
C GLN A 354 -34.24 53.15 16.82
N ALA A 355 -33.94 53.45 18.10
CA ALA A 355 -32.75 52.95 18.78
C ALA A 355 -32.77 51.43 18.95
N SER A 356 -33.87 50.86 19.45
CA SER A 356 -34.06 49.40 19.58
C SER A 356 -33.99 48.69 18.23
N TYR A 357 -34.58 49.26 17.17
CA TYR A 357 -34.42 48.73 15.82
C TYR A 357 -32.95 48.72 15.35
N GLN A 358 -32.20 49.80 15.58
CA GLN A 358 -30.76 49.83 15.27
C GLN A 358 -29.92 48.88 16.14
N GLU A 359 -30.39 48.53 17.33
CA GLU A 359 -29.75 47.55 18.22
C GLU A 359 -29.98 46.13 17.68
N HIS A 360 -31.23 45.73 17.42
CA HIS A 360 -31.56 44.43 16.83
C HIS A 360 -30.95 44.24 15.43
N VAL A 361 -30.78 45.30 14.62
CA VAL A 361 -30.04 45.19 13.34
C VAL A 361 -28.56 44.88 13.58
N LYS A 362 -27.91 45.45 14.59
CA LYS A 362 -26.51 45.15 14.94
C LYS A 362 -26.36 43.74 15.51
N GLU A 363 -27.27 43.33 16.41
CA GLU A 363 -27.32 41.96 16.93
C GLU A 363 -27.48 40.95 15.79
N THR A 364 -28.40 41.19 14.87
CA THR A 364 -28.63 40.35 13.68
C THR A 364 -27.40 40.29 12.78
N GLN A 365 -26.73 41.41 12.54
CA GLN A 365 -25.46 41.45 11.78
C GLN A 365 -24.34 40.68 12.49
N GLN A 366 -24.23 40.80 13.81
CA GLN A 366 -23.24 40.08 14.62
C GLN A 366 -23.51 38.57 14.64
N LEU A 367 -24.78 38.15 14.75
CA LEU A 367 -25.19 36.76 14.66
C LEU A 367 -24.93 36.19 13.27
N ASN A 368 -25.29 36.89 12.19
CA ASN A 368 -24.99 36.46 10.82
C ASN A 368 -23.47 36.35 10.58
N SER A 369 -22.67 37.30 11.07
CA SER A 369 -21.20 37.23 10.99
C SER A 369 -20.64 36.00 11.73
N LYS A 370 -21.24 35.64 12.87
CA LYS A 370 -20.86 34.45 13.64
C LYS A 370 -21.33 33.15 12.98
N ILE A 371 -22.49 33.14 12.34
CA ILE A 371 -22.99 32.02 11.54
C ILE A 371 -22.04 31.77 10.35
N GLN A 372 -21.67 32.82 9.61
CA GLN A 372 -20.70 32.73 8.51
C GLN A 372 -19.35 32.20 8.98
N SER A 373 -18.81 32.71 10.09
CA SER A 373 -17.52 32.22 10.63
C SER A 373 -17.60 30.76 11.12
N LEU A 374 -18.75 30.32 11.66
CA LEU A 374 -18.97 28.91 12.03
C LEU A 374 -19.15 28.01 10.81
N GLN A 375 -19.82 28.48 9.75
CA GLN A 375 -19.93 27.78 8.47
C GLN A 375 -18.54 27.61 7.82
N GLU A 376 -17.75 28.69 7.77
CA GLU A 376 -16.37 28.69 7.26
C GLU A 376 -15.47 27.71 8.06
N GLN A 377 -15.64 27.62 9.39
CA GLN A 377 -14.93 26.61 10.20
C GLN A 377 -15.43 25.19 9.95
N LEU A 378 -16.73 25.00 9.75
CA LEU A 378 -17.35 23.69 9.49
C LEU A 378 -17.04 23.17 8.07
N GLU A 379 -16.77 24.06 7.13
CA GLU A 379 -16.37 23.71 5.76
C GLU A 379 -14.85 23.47 5.66
N ASN A 380 -14.03 24.41 6.17
CA ASN A 380 -12.56 24.28 6.11
C ASN A 380 -12.01 23.19 7.03
N GLY A 381 -12.66 22.92 8.17
CA GLY A 381 -12.22 21.89 9.13
C GLY A 381 -12.10 20.47 8.52
N PRO A 382 -13.20 19.87 8.03
CA PRO A 382 -13.16 18.55 7.41
C PRO A 382 -12.41 18.56 6.06
N ASN A 383 -12.50 19.63 5.26
CA ASN A 383 -11.75 19.71 4.00
C ASN A 383 -10.22 19.73 4.24
N ALA A 384 -9.74 20.44 5.28
CA ALA A 384 -8.32 20.43 5.65
C ALA A 384 -7.87 19.09 6.26
N GLN A 385 -8.76 18.35 6.94
CA GLN A 385 -8.47 16.99 7.39
C GLN A 385 -8.44 16.00 6.21
N LEU A 386 -9.39 16.09 5.27
CA LEU A 386 -9.44 15.27 4.07
C LEU A 386 -8.21 15.49 3.19
N ALA A 387 -7.80 16.74 2.98
CA ALA A 387 -6.59 17.07 2.22
C ALA A 387 -5.31 16.49 2.88
N ARG A 388 -5.21 16.51 4.21
CA ARG A 388 -4.12 15.86 4.95
C ARG A 388 -4.15 14.34 4.80
N LEU A 389 -5.31 13.72 4.97
CA LEU A 389 -5.47 12.27 4.80
C LEU A 389 -5.19 11.82 3.36
N GLN A 390 -5.52 12.65 2.36
CA GLN A 390 -5.16 12.43 0.96
C GLN A 390 -3.64 12.53 0.73
N GLN A 391 -2.98 13.53 1.31
CA GLN A 391 -1.52 13.68 1.27
C GLN A 391 -0.79 12.54 2.02
N GLU A 392 -1.28 12.12 3.17
CA GLU A 392 -0.78 10.96 3.90
C GLU A 392 -0.97 9.68 3.08
N ASN A 393 -2.10 9.52 2.40
CA ASN A 393 -2.33 8.41 1.48
C ASN A 393 -1.41 8.43 0.24
N SER A 394 -1.08 9.60 -0.32
CA SER A 394 -0.12 9.67 -1.43
C SER A 394 1.28 9.29 -0.95
N ILE A 395 1.74 9.88 0.16
CA ILE A 395 3.03 9.55 0.78
C ILE A 395 3.15 8.05 1.13
N LEU A 396 2.08 7.44 1.64
CA LEU A 396 2.06 5.99 1.94
C LEU A 396 2.08 5.13 0.67
N ARG A 397 1.43 5.54 -0.43
CA ARG A 397 1.52 4.84 -1.73
C ARG A 397 2.91 4.99 -2.34
N ASP A 398 3.50 6.17 -2.29
CA ASP A 398 4.82 6.45 -2.84
C ASP A 398 5.90 5.68 -2.04
N ALA A 399 5.79 5.65 -0.71
CA ALA A 399 6.64 4.84 0.15
C ALA A 399 6.46 3.33 -0.08
N LEU A 400 5.22 2.86 -0.30
CA LEU A 400 4.95 1.47 -0.66
C LEU A 400 5.54 1.10 -2.02
N ASN A 401 5.35 1.94 -3.05
CA ASN A 401 5.92 1.75 -4.38
C ASN A 401 7.45 1.78 -4.37
N GLN A 402 8.05 2.67 -3.57
CA GLN A 402 9.51 2.75 -3.39
C GLN A 402 10.05 1.52 -2.63
N ALA A 403 9.34 1.04 -1.61
CA ALA A 403 9.71 -0.19 -0.89
C ALA A 403 9.58 -1.44 -1.78
N THR A 404 8.51 -1.55 -2.57
CA THR A 404 8.27 -2.65 -3.51
C THR A 404 9.33 -2.68 -4.60
N SER A 405 9.56 -1.56 -5.30
CA SER A 405 10.61 -1.48 -6.34
C SER A 405 12.02 -1.68 -5.78
N GLN A 406 12.30 -1.26 -4.54
CA GLN A 406 13.57 -1.58 -3.87
C GLN A 406 13.67 -3.08 -3.52
N ALA A 407 12.59 -3.73 -3.10
CA ALA A 407 12.56 -5.17 -2.83
C ALA A 407 12.75 -5.99 -4.12
N GLU A 408 12.02 -5.66 -5.19
CA GLU A 408 12.17 -6.25 -6.52
C GLU A 408 13.59 -6.05 -7.08
N SER A 409 14.17 -4.85 -6.92
CA SER A 409 15.54 -4.56 -7.33
C SER A 409 16.57 -5.42 -6.57
N ARG A 410 16.41 -5.58 -5.25
CA ARG A 410 17.24 -6.49 -4.43
C ARG A 410 17.09 -7.95 -4.84
N GLN A 411 15.85 -8.43 -5.00
CA GLN A 411 15.58 -9.80 -5.45
C GLN A 411 16.16 -10.06 -6.85
N ASN A 412 16.07 -9.11 -7.78
CA ASN A 412 16.68 -9.23 -9.10
C ASN A 412 18.21 -9.24 -9.03
N ALA A 413 18.83 -8.43 -8.16
CA ALA A 413 20.28 -8.45 -7.93
C ALA A 413 20.75 -9.77 -7.29
N GLU A 414 19.99 -10.32 -6.33
CA GLU A 414 20.27 -11.62 -5.71
C GLU A 414 20.07 -12.78 -6.71
N LEU A 415 19.02 -12.76 -7.53
CA LEU A 415 18.83 -13.71 -8.63
C LEU A 415 19.93 -13.61 -9.69
N ALA A 416 20.40 -12.41 -10.03
CA ALA A 416 21.53 -12.21 -10.94
C ALA A 416 22.83 -12.77 -10.35
N LYS A 417 23.10 -12.51 -9.07
CA LYS A 417 24.24 -13.08 -8.34
C LYS A 417 24.15 -14.60 -8.26
N LEU A 418 22.99 -15.17 -7.92
CA LEU A 418 22.81 -16.61 -7.83
C LEU A 418 22.99 -17.30 -9.20
N ARG A 419 22.50 -16.67 -10.29
CA ARG A 419 22.79 -17.12 -11.66
C ARG A 419 24.29 -17.06 -11.99
N GLN A 420 24.99 -16.01 -11.59
CA GLN A 420 26.45 -15.88 -11.75
C GLN A 420 27.21 -16.95 -10.94
N ASP A 421 26.79 -17.22 -9.70
CA ASP A 421 27.35 -18.25 -8.84
C ASP A 421 27.11 -19.65 -9.43
N CYS A 422 25.90 -19.94 -9.96
CA CYS A 422 25.63 -21.18 -10.69
C CYS A 422 26.50 -21.34 -11.95
N VAL A 423 26.76 -20.25 -12.70
CA VAL A 423 27.66 -20.28 -13.87
C VAL A 423 29.11 -20.50 -13.45
N ARG A 424 29.57 -19.87 -12.36
CA ARG A 424 30.92 -20.07 -11.82
C ARG A 424 31.11 -21.50 -11.31
N LEU A 425 30.20 -22.03 -10.51
CA LEU A 425 30.23 -23.41 -10.02
C LEU A 425 30.18 -24.43 -11.17
N ASN A 426 29.43 -24.17 -12.24
CA ASN A 426 29.46 -25.00 -13.45
C ASN A 426 30.82 -24.94 -14.18
N ARG A 427 31.53 -23.80 -14.13
CA ARG A 427 32.89 -23.68 -14.68
C ARG A 427 33.89 -24.46 -13.83
N GLU A 428 33.89 -24.24 -12.52
CA GLU A 428 34.72 -24.95 -11.54
C GLU A 428 34.49 -26.47 -11.59
N LEU A 429 33.24 -26.92 -11.77
CA LEU A 429 32.90 -28.33 -11.94
C LEU A 429 33.48 -28.91 -13.23
N LYS A 430 33.30 -28.22 -14.37
CA LYS A 430 33.87 -28.63 -15.67
C LYS A 430 35.39 -28.71 -15.62
N GLU A 431 36.03 -27.72 -15.03
CA GLU A 431 37.48 -27.66 -14.80
C GLU A 431 37.96 -28.82 -13.92
N ARG A 432 37.31 -29.06 -12.77
CA ARG A 432 37.61 -30.21 -11.89
C ARG A 432 37.36 -31.57 -12.55
N THR A 433 36.40 -31.70 -13.46
CA THR A 433 36.24 -32.93 -14.25
C THR A 433 37.32 -33.10 -15.31
N ALA A 434 37.78 -32.00 -15.93
CA ALA A 434 38.86 -32.03 -16.91
C ALA A 434 40.22 -32.33 -16.26
N THR A 435 40.53 -31.74 -15.10
CA THR A 435 41.76 -32.06 -14.36
C THR A 435 41.76 -33.50 -13.86
N ARG A 436 40.64 -33.99 -13.30
CA ARG A 436 40.50 -35.41 -12.92
C ARG A 436 40.72 -36.34 -14.12
N HIS A 437 40.15 -36.04 -15.29
CA HIS A 437 40.36 -36.85 -16.48
C HIS A 437 41.83 -36.84 -16.94
N ALA A 438 42.50 -35.68 -16.87
CA ALA A 438 43.94 -35.58 -17.17
C ALA A 438 44.80 -36.37 -16.16
N GLU A 439 44.44 -36.37 -14.88
CA GLU A 439 45.07 -37.19 -13.85
C GLU A 439 44.82 -38.69 -14.05
N GLU A 440 43.62 -39.08 -14.52
CA GLU A 440 43.28 -40.48 -14.80
C GLU A 440 44.06 -41.02 -16.02
N GLU A 441 44.19 -40.24 -17.09
CA GLU A 441 45.06 -40.60 -18.24
C GLU A 441 46.54 -40.63 -17.84
N ARG A 442 46.99 -39.70 -16.98
CA ARG A 442 48.33 -39.76 -16.37
C ARG A 442 48.50 -41.03 -15.52
N ARG A 443 47.47 -41.46 -14.79
CA ARG A 443 47.48 -42.72 -14.01
C ARG A 443 47.64 -43.92 -14.95
N LYS A 444 46.84 -44.01 -16.01
CA LYS A 444 46.94 -45.07 -17.05
C LYS A 444 48.31 -45.10 -17.74
N SER A 445 48.90 -43.92 -18.01
CA SER A 445 50.26 -43.82 -18.56
C SER A 445 51.35 -44.28 -17.58
N LEU A 446 51.18 -44.07 -16.27
CA LEU A 446 52.11 -44.59 -15.27
C LEU A 446 51.89 -46.09 -15.01
N GLU A 447 50.66 -46.56 -15.01
CA GLU A 447 50.28 -47.98 -14.85
C GLU A 447 50.82 -48.83 -16.00
N THR A 448 50.73 -48.36 -17.25
CA THR A 448 51.35 -49.02 -18.41
C THR A 448 52.88 -49.01 -18.35
N LYS A 449 53.50 -47.93 -17.86
CA LYS A 449 54.97 -47.88 -17.64
C LYS A 449 55.42 -48.80 -16.51
N MET A 450 54.62 -48.94 -15.45
CA MET A 450 54.86 -49.85 -14.34
C MET A 450 54.83 -51.30 -14.82
N ALA A 451 53.78 -51.70 -15.56
CA ALA A 451 53.68 -53.04 -16.15
C ALA A 451 54.87 -53.35 -17.10
N ALA A 452 55.30 -52.39 -17.93
CA ALA A 452 56.47 -52.55 -18.78
C ALA A 452 57.79 -52.69 -17.99
N ALA A 453 57.93 -51.99 -16.86
CA ALA A 453 59.08 -52.14 -15.96
C ALA A 453 59.05 -53.48 -15.21
N GLU A 454 57.88 -53.97 -14.81
CA GLU A 454 57.69 -55.31 -14.24
C GLU A 454 58.03 -56.41 -15.25
N GLU A 455 57.66 -56.25 -16.53
CA GLU A 455 58.04 -57.18 -17.61
C GLU A 455 59.57 -57.19 -17.83
N GLN A 456 60.23 -56.03 -17.87
CA GLN A 456 61.69 -55.94 -17.94
C GLN A 456 62.36 -56.57 -16.70
N LEU A 457 61.79 -56.40 -15.51
CA LEU A 457 62.29 -56.99 -14.27
C LEU A 457 62.06 -58.52 -14.22
N ALA A 458 61.01 -59.03 -14.85
CA ALA A 458 60.81 -60.46 -15.06
C ALA A 458 61.80 -61.03 -16.09
N GLN A 459 62.01 -60.34 -17.22
CA GLN A 459 62.94 -60.76 -18.27
C GLN A 459 64.40 -60.79 -17.78
N THR A 460 64.82 -59.77 -17.02
CA THR A 460 66.16 -59.74 -16.42
C THR A 460 66.36 -60.81 -15.35
N LYS A 461 65.33 -61.14 -14.55
CA LYS A 461 65.36 -62.29 -13.64
C LYS A 461 65.53 -63.62 -14.39
N VAL A 462 64.82 -63.83 -15.50
CA VAL A 462 65.00 -65.03 -16.34
C VAL A 462 66.42 -65.09 -16.90
N SER A 463 66.93 -63.99 -17.47
CA SER A 463 68.30 -63.91 -17.99
C SER A 463 69.36 -64.16 -16.91
N HIS A 464 69.13 -63.71 -15.67
CA HIS A 464 70.02 -63.97 -14.54
C HIS A 464 70.06 -65.48 -14.21
N VAL A 465 68.90 -66.12 -14.10
CA VAL A 465 68.80 -67.57 -13.82
C VAL A 465 69.40 -68.40 -14.97
N GLU A 466 69.25 -67.99 -16.23
CA GLU A 466 69.91 -68.64 -17.36
C GLU A 466 71.44 -68.47 -17.32
N ALA A 467 71.94 -67.30 -16.94
CA ALA A 467 73.37 -67.04 -16.75
C ALA A 467 73.95 -67.84 -15.58
N GLU A 468 73.26 -67.91 -14.44
CA GLU A 468 73.63 -68.74 -13.28
C GLU A 468 73.66 -70.22 -13.66
N GLN A 469 72.65 -70.73 -14.38
CA GLN A 469 72.67 -72.10 -14.89
C GLN A 469 73.80 -72.35 -15.89
N ALA A 470 74.17 -71.36 -16.71
CA ALA A 470 75.30 -71.47 -17.63
C ALA A 470 76.66 -71.44 -16.91
N LEU A 471 76.78 -70.71 -15.80
CA LEU A 471 77.94 -70.73 -14.93
C LEU A 471 78.03 -72.05 -14.13
N GLN A 472 76.92 -72.55 -13.59
CA GLN A 472 76.87 -73.86 -12.93
C GLN A 472 77.31 -74.97 -13.89
N LYS A 473 76.76 -75.02 -15.11
CA LYS A 473 77.15 -75.99 -16.16
C LYS A 473 78.63 -75.87 -16.57
N LYS A 474 79.29 -74.73 -16.36
CA LYS A 474 80.75 -74.58 -16.54
C LYS A 474 81.52 -75.08 -15.32
N LEU A 475 81.06 -74.76 -14.11
CA LEU A 475 81.64 -75.25 -12.86
C LEU A 475 81.58 -76.78 -12.75
N ASP A 476 80.45 -77.37 -13.16
CA ASP A 476 80.26 -78.83 -13.23
C ASP A 476 81.28 -79.45 -14.20
N ARG A 477 81.47 -78.88 -15.39
CA ARG A 477 82.48 -79.34 -16.38
C ARG A 477 83.91 -79.22 -15.86
N ILE A 478 84.27 -78.08 -15.26
CA ILE A 478 85.61 -77.89 -14.66
C ILE A 478 85.82 -78.90 -13.51
N SER A 479 84.76 -79.26 -12.78
CA SER A 479 84.80 -80.30 -11.73
C SER A 479 84.84 -81.73 -12.27
N GLU A 480 84.43 -81.95 -13.52
CA GLU A 480 84.59 -83.19 -14.28
C GLU A 480 86.03 -83.30 -14.81
N GLU A 481 86.49 -82.27 -15.53
CA GLU A 481 87.85 -82.12 -16.09
C GLU A 481 88.93 -82.21 -15.00
N LEU A 482 88.72 -81.58 -13.84
CA LEU A 482 89.62 -81.70 -12.69
C LEU A 482 89.68 -83.12 -12.13
N ARG A 483 88.57 -83.87 -12.15
CA ARG A 483 88.50 -85.26 -11.69
C ARG A 483 89.17 -86.21 -12.67
N GLU A 484 89.00 -85.98 -13.98
CA GLU A 484 89.74 -86.68 -15.03
C GLU A 484 91.24 -86.39 -14.95
N ALA A 485 91.65 -85.13 -14.74
CA ALA A 485 93.04 -84.75 -14.55
C ALA A 485 93.65 -85.35 -13.27
N GLN A 486 92.90 -85.39 -12.16
CA GLN A 486 93.31 -86.10 -10.94
C GLN A 486 93.46 -87.60 -11.19
N HIS A 487 92.53 -88.23 -11.93
CA HIS A 487 92.64 -89.65 -12.26
C HIS A 487 93.86 -89.93 -13.15
N GLY A 488 94.06 -89.13 -14.20
CA GLY A 488 95.25 -89.16 -15.05
C GLY A 488 96.55 -89.01 -14.25
N SER A 489 96.58 -88.07 -13.30
CA SER A 489 97.70 -87.90 -12.35
C SER A 489 97.96 -89.16 -11.52
N THR A 490 96.92 -89.81 -10.96
CA THR A 490 97.10 -91.08 -10.24
C THR A 490 97.58 -92.23 -11.13
N ILE A 491 97.18 -92.26 -12.41
CA ILE A 491 97.68 -93.23 -13.39
C ILE A 491 99.15 -92.97 -13.72
N PHE A 492 99.55 -91.72 -13.95
CA PHE A 492 100.95 -91.36 -14.19
C PHE A 492 101.83 -91.61 -12.96
N GLN A 493 101.34 -91.36 -11.75
CA GLN A 493 102.04 -91.71 -10.51
C GLN A 493 102.29 -93.23 -10.42
N ALA A 494 101.27 -94.04 -10.71
CA ALA A 494 101.41 -95.50 -10.74
C ALA A 494 102.38 -95.98 -11.83
N GLN A 495 102.41 -95.33 -13.00
CA GLN A 495 103.41 -95.60 -14.06
C GLN A 495 104.82 -95.22 -13.62
N VAL A 496 105.00 -94.08 -12.95
CA VAL A 496 106.29 -93.62 -12.40
C VAL A 496 106.81 -94.59 -11.34
N ASP A 497 105.94 -95.10 -10.45
CA ASP A 497 106.35 -96.05 -9.42
C ASP A 497 106.63 -97.46 -10.00
N ALA A 498 105.88 -97.89 -11.02
CA ALA A 498 106.23 -99.08 -11.80
C ALA A 498 107.57 -98.94 -12.54
N ALA A 499 107.89 -97.76 -13.08
CA ALA A 499 109.17 -97.48 -13.71
C ALA A 499 110.34 -97.46 -12.70
N LYS A 500 110.12 -97.02 -11.45
CA LYS A 500 111.11 -97.11 -10.36
C LYS A 500 111.43 -98.57 -10.01
N GLU A 501 110.41 -99.43 -9.90
CA GLU A 501 110.64 -100.86 -9.65
C GLU A 501 111.31 -101.54 -10.86
N GLN A 502 111.00 -101.15 -12.11
CA GLN A 502 111.77 -101.61 -13.27
C GLN A 502 113.24 -101.17 -13.20
N ALA A 503 113.52 -99.90 -12.90
CA ALA A 503 114.89 -99.39 -12.71
C ALA A 503 115.64 -100.15 -11.60
N LYS A 504 114.94 -100.50 -10.51
CA LYS A 504 115.47 -101.32 -9.41
C LYS A 504 115.81 -102.75 -9.86
N THR A 505 114.95 -103.41 -10.64
CA THR A 505 115.29 -104.72 -11.23
C THR A 505 116.44 -104.65 -12.23
N LEU A 506 116.63 -103.52 -12.93
CA LEU A 506 117.79 -103.27 -13.78
C LEU A 506 119.07 -103.10 -12.96
N THR A 507 119.04 -102.40 -11.82
CA THR A 507 120.21 -102.35 -10.91
C THR A 507 120.55 -103.73 -10.31
N GLU A 508 119.57 -104.54 -9.92
CA GLU A 508 119.84 -105.91 -9.47
C GLU A 508 120.38 -106.83 -10.60
N LEU A 509 119.96 -106.59 -11.85
CA LEU A 509 120.55 -107.23 -13.02
C LEU A 509 121.98 -106.75 -13.26
N GLN A 510 122.28 -105.47 -13.04
CA GLN A 510 123.61 -104.89 -13.17
C GLN A 510 124.56 -105.38 -12.06
N GLU A 511 124.10 -105.54 -10.83
CA GLU A 511 124.87 -106.21 -9.76
C GLU A 511 125.17 -107.68 -10.11
N ARG A 512 124.18 -108.41 -10.67
CA ARG A 512 124.42 -109.76 -11.21
C ARG A 512 125.38 -109.77 -12.40
N MET A 513 125.36 -108.76 -13.29
CA MET A 513 126.38 -108.61 -14.32
C MET A 513 127.76 -108.40 -13.71
N CYS A 514 127.92 -107.49 -12.74
CA CYS A 514 129.19 -107.26 -12.05
C CYS A 514 129.73 -108.54 -11.39
N ALA A 515 128.87 -109.37 -10.79
CA ALA A 515 129.27 -110.67 -10.25
C ALA A 515 129.78 -111.63 -11.34
N THR A 516 129.08 -111.73 -12.48
CA THR A 516 129.58 -112.52 -13.63
C THR A 516 130.81 -111.88 -14.30
N GLU A 517 131.00 -110.56 -14.18
CA GLU A 517 132.19 -109.86 -14.66
C GLU A 517 133.41 -110.16 -13.77
N THR A 518 133.22 -110.36 -12.46
CA THR A 518 134.27 -110.88 -11.58
C THR A 518 134.62 -112.33 -11.89
N GLU A 519 133.64 -113.24 -12.10
CA GLU A 519 133.93 -114.60 -12.57
C GLU A 519 134.62 -114.61 -13.96
N LEU A 520 134.26 -113.68 -14.84
CA LEU A 520 134.92 -113.50 -16.13
C LEU A 520 136.33 -112.88 -16.00
N LYS A 521 136.61 -112.09 -14.96
CA LYS A 521 137.96 -111.56 -14.65
C LYS A 521 138.89 -112.65 -14.12
N ASP A 522 138.42 -113.52 -13.23
CA ASP A 522 139.19 -114.68 -12.77
C ASP A 522 139.54 -115.61 -13.97
N ARG A 523 138.56 -115.84 -14.86
CA ARG A 523 138.78 -116.53 -16.15
C ARG A 523 139.66 -115.74 -17.12
N TYR A 524 139.72 -114.41 -17.00
CA TYR A 524 140.60 -113.56 -17.80
C TYR A 524 142.05 -113.68 -17.32
N GLU A 525 142.32 -113.76 -16.01
CA GLU A 525 143.68 -113.96 -15.49
C GLU A 525 144.25 -115.34 -15.89
N GLU A 526 143.44 -116.40 -15.89
CA GLU A 526 143.82 -117.69 -16.49
C GLU A 526 144.16 -117.57 -17.99
N LEU A 527 143.43 -116.72 -18.72
CA LEU A 527 143.68 -116.44 -20.13
C LEU A 527 144.85 -115.46 -20.35
N GLU A 528 145.16 -114.55 -19.42
CA GLU A 528 146.22 -113.55 -19.52
C GLU A 528 147.61 -114.22 -19.59
N ILE A 529 147.78 -115.30 -18.80
CA ILE A 529 148.95 -116.19 -18.83
C ILE A 529 149.14 -116.84 -20.22
N LEU A 530 148.06 -117.13 -20.94
CA LEU A 530 148.09 -117.66 -22.31
C LEU A 530 148.17 -116.55 -23.38
N ARG A 531 147.65 -115.36 -23.09
CA ARG A 531 147.54 -114.21 -24.00
C ARG A 531 148.84 -113.42 -24.12
N ALA A 532 149.69 -113.47 -23.09
CA ALA A 532 151.04 -112.90 -23.09
C ALA A 532 151.97 -113.44 -24.21
N GLN A 533 151.58 -114.50 -24.93
CA GLN A 533 152.36 -115.05 -26.05
C GLN A 533 152.03 -114.44 -27.44
N LEU A 534 150.91 -113.74 -27.63
CA LEU A 534 150.47 -113.25 -28.95
C LEU A 534 150.04 -111.79 -28.90
N SER A 535 151.05 -110.91 -28.87
CA SER A 535 150.89 -109.46 -28.93
C SER A 535 150.55 -108.97 -30.35
N GLN A 536 149.43 -108.26 -30.50
CA GLN A 536 149.23 -107.38 -31.67
C GLN A 536 148.27 -106.21 -31.41
N THR A 537 148.84 -105.01 -31.43
CA THR A 537 148.30 -103.72 -31.90
C THR A 537 146.82 -103.39 -31.67
N THR A 538 146.54 -102.52 -30.70
CA THR A 538 145.23 -101.87 -30.47
C THR A 538 145.12 -100.53 -31.20
N THR A 539 143.91 -100.14 -31.61
CA THR A 539 143.56 -98.78 -32.10
C THR A 539 142.16 -98.37 -31.65
N VAL A 540 141.94 -97.06 -31.42
CA VAL A 540 140.64 -96.36 -31.23
C VAL A 540 139.92 -96.57 -29.88
N THR A 541 139.54 -95.45 -29.23
CA THR A 541 138.39 -95.14 -28.32
C THR A 541 138.76 -93.95 -27.38
N GLU A 542 137.90 -93.03 -26.91
CA GLU A 542 136.56 -92.54 -27.35
C GLU A 542 136.18 -91.23 -26.58
N GLU A 543 134.88 -90.85 -26.56
CA GLU A 543 134.15 -90.01 -25.56
C GLU A 543 133.94 -88.47 -25.76
N LYS A 544 133.01 -87.93 -24.94
CA LYS A 544 132.02 -86.84 -25.20
C LYS A 544 131.66 -86.09 -23.89
N PRO A 545 131.33 -84.76 -23.87
CA PRO A 545 129.95 -84.27 -23.61
C PRO A 545 129.55 -82.99 -24.42
N SER A 546 128.29 -82.73 -24.80
CA SER A 546 127.13 -82.18 -24.01
C SER A 546 127.34 -80.70 -23.57
N VAL A 547 126.39 -79.74 -23.62
CA VAL A 547 124.93 -79.71 -23.33
C VAL A 547 124.26 -78.54 -24.11
N GLU A 548 122.96 -78.60 -24.46
CA GLU A 548 122.10 -77.39 -24.60
C GLU A 548 120.58 -77.71 -24.74
N THR A 549 119.72 -77.31 -23.78
CA THR A 549 118.23 -77.41 -23.88
C THR A 549 117.49 -76.37 -23.00
N GLU A 550 117.67 -75.06 -23.24
CA GLU A 550 116.94 -74.00 -22.48
C GLU A 550 116.01 -73.12 -23.35
N ALA A 551 116.06 -73.25 -24.68
CA ALA A 551 115.44 -72.28 -25.60
C ALA A 551 113.90 -72.34 -25.74
N THR A 552 113.22 -73.39 -25.26
CA THR A 552 111.79 -73.62 -25.56
C THR A 552 110.83 -72.98 -24.57
N ALA A 553 111.11 -73.03 -23.26
CA ALA A 553 110.20 -72.53 -22.23
C ALA A 553 109.99 -71.01 -22.26
N GLN A 554 110.98 -70.25 -22.75
CA GLN A 554 110.94 -68.79 -22.74
C GLN A 554 110.02 -68.19 -23.81
N ALA A 555 109.83 -68.89 -24.94
CA ALA A 555 109.00 -68.42 -26.05
C ALA A 555 107.48 -68.51 -25.76
N GLU A 556 107.06 -69.45 -24.93
CA GLU A 556 105.65 -69.74 -24.67
C GLU A 556 105.04 -68.70 -23.69
N ILE A 557 105.77 -68.38 -22.61
CA ILE A 557 105.44 -67.29 -21.67
C ILE A 557 105.36 -65.94 -22.39
N GLN A 558 106.28 -65.67 -23.33
CA GLN A 558 106.31 -64.44 -24.12
C GLN A 558 104.98 -64.22 -24.88
N LYS A 559 104.43 -65.30 -25.46
CA LYS A 559 103.22 -65.29 -26.29
C LYS A 559 101.95 -65.07 -25.46
N GLU A 560 101.87 -65.64 -24.27
CA GLU A 560 100.74 -65.47 -23.36
C GLU A 560 100.68 -64.05 -22.78
N VAL A 561 101.84 -63.45 -22.47
CA VAL A 561 101.96 -62.03 -22.10
C VAL A 561 101.52 -61.10 -23.25
N GLU A 562 101.86 -61.42 -24.50
CA GLU A 562 101.42 -60.65 -25.68
C GLU A 562 99.88 -60.71 -25.84
N GLN A 563 99.28 -61.89 -25.63
CA GLN A 563 97.82 -62.08 -25.71
C GLN A 563 97.07 -61.36 -24.57
N LEU A 564 97.60 -61.39 -23.35
CA LEU A 564 97.01 -60.63 -22.24
C LEU A 564 97.11 -59.11 -22.47
N ARG A 565 98.23 -58.63 -23.05
CA ARG A 565 98.35 -57.22 -23.48
C ARG A 565 97.36 -56.83 -24.57
N SER A 566 97.08 -57.70 -25.54
CA SER A 566 96.09 -57.38 -26.58
C SER A 566 94.67 -57.27 -26.01
N SER A 567 94.31 -58.17 -25.10
CA SER A 567 93.00 -58.15 -24.41
C SER A 567 92.86 -56.96 -23.46
N LEU A 568 93.91 -56.60 -22.73
CA LEU A 568 93.95 -55.39 -21.89
C LEU A 568 93.74 -54.13 -22.74
N LYS A 569 94.44 -54.01 -23.87
CA LYS A 569 94.33 -52.88 -24.79
C LYS A 569 92.95 -52.79 -25.47
N GLU A 570 92.31 -53.92 -25.73
CA GLU A 570 90.92 -53.95 -26.20
C GLU A 570 89.95 -53.46 -25.10
N ARG A 571 90.15 -53.86 -23.84
CA ARG A 571 89.38 -53.35 -22.69
C ARG A 571 89.62 -51.86 -22.42
N GLU A 572 90.84 -51.36 -22.58
CA GLU A 572 91.15 -49.93 -22.53
C GLU A 572 90.44 -49.15 -23.67
N GLY A 573 90.37 -49.73 -24.87
CA GLY A 573 89.57 -49.21 -25.99
C GLY A 573 88.07 -49.18 -25.69
N GLN A 574 87.53 -50.25 -25.11
CA GLN A 574 86.12 -50.30 -24.70
C GLN A 574 85.81 -49.30 -23.59
N LEU A 575 86.67 -49.17 -22.57
CA LEU A 575 86.51 -48.17 -21.50
C LEU A 575 86.59 -46.74 -22.04
N THR A 576 87.51 -46.44 -22.96
CA THR A 576 87.59 -45.10 -23.57
C THR A 576 86.42 -44.78 -24.51
N SER A 577 85.81 -45.79 -25.16
CA SER A 577 84.53 -45.62 -25.87
C SER A 577 83.39 -45.33 -24.90
N LEU A 578 83.27 -46.10 -23.81
CA LEU A 578 82.20 -45.93 -22.82
C LEU A 578 82.33 -44.61 -22.04
N GLU A 579 83.55 -44.15 -21.77
CA GLU A 579 83.85 -42.82 -21.22
C GLU A 579 83.43 -41.72 -22.19
N ALA A 580 83.67 -41.89 -23.50
CA ALA A 580 83.20 -40.94 -24.52
C ALA A 580 81.67 -40.90 -24.62
N GLU A 581 81.01 -42.06 -24.64
CA GLU A 581 79.54 -42.18 -24.64
C GLU A 581 78.92 -41.60 -23.37
N PHE A 582 79.52 -41.84 -22.19
CA PHE A 582 79.06 -41.27 -20.93
C PHE A 582 79.22 -39.75 -20.88
N ASN A 583 80.32 -39.20 -21.39
CA ASN A 583 80.49 -37.75 -21.48
C ASN A 583 79.58 -37.12 -22.56
N GLN A 584 79.29 -37.81 -23.66
CA GLN A 584 78.27 -37.38 -24.63
C GLN A 584 76.87 -37.35 -23.99
N LEU A 585 76.44 -38.44 -23.34
CA LEU A 585 75.15 -38.48 -22.63
C LEU A 585 75.06 -37.42 -21.51
N ARG A 586 76.18 -37.09 -20.87
CA ARG A 586 76.28 -36.01 -19.89
C ARG A 586 76.15 -34.63 -20.53
N GLU A 587 76.74 -34.42 -21.71
CA GLU A 587 76.58 -33.17 -22.47
C GLU A 587 75.16 -33.03 -23.04
N GLU A 588 74.56 -34.09 -23.56
CA GLU A 588 73.15 -34.17 -23.97
C GLU A 588 72.20 -33.89 -22.79
N LEU A 589 72.48 -34.43 -21.59
CA LEU A 589 71.71 -34.11 -20.39
C LEU A 589 71.86 -32.63 -19.98
N VAL A 590 73.00 -32.00 -20.26
CA VAL A 590 73.23 -30.56 -20.02
C VAL A 590 72.54 -29.70 -21.07
N THR A 591 72.51 -30.10 -22.35
CA THR A 591 71.76 -29.38 -23.39
C THR A 591 70.26 -29.51 -23.17
N VAL A 592 69.73 -30.70 -22.85
CA VAL A 592 68.31 -30.90 -22.51
C VAL A 592 67.92 -30.08 -21.27
N LYS A 593 68.76 -30.02 -20.24
CA LYS A 593 68.50 -29.14 -19.07
C LYS A 593 68.55 -27.66 -19.42
N ARG A 594 69.44 -27.24 -20.33
CA ARG A 594 69.46 -25.86 -20.86
C ARG A 594 68.19 -25.56 -21.66
N THR A 595 67.78 -26.40 -22.61
CA THR A 595 66.58 -26.16 -23.41
C THR A 595 65.31 -26.21 -22.56
N GLN A 596 65.24 -27.06 -21.54
CA GLN A 596 64.11 -27.09 -20.59
C GLN A 596 64.08 -25.84 -19.69
N ALA A 597 65.26 -25.32 -19.28
CA ALA A 597 65.35 -24.05 -18.57
C ALA A 597 64.94 -22.86 -19.47
N GLU A 598 65.38 -22.85 -20.73
CA GLU A 598 65.01 -21.83 -21.71
C GLU A 598 63.52 -21.91 -22.10
N GLU A 599 62.94 -23.12 -22.23
CA GLU A 599 61.51 -23.31 -22.48
C GLU A 599 60.67 -22.88 -21.27
N THR A 600 61.05 -23.25 -20.05
CA THR A 600 60.36 -22.79 -18.84
C THR A 600 60.50 -21.28 -18.64
N GLN A 601 61.67 -20.69 -18.89
CA GLN A 601 61.85 -19.24 -18.88
C GLN A 601 61.01 -18.55 -19.97
N ASN A 602 60.92 -19.12 -21.17
CA ASN A 602 60.07 -18.58 -22.24
C ASN A 602 58.58 -18.69 -21.90
N ARG A 603 58.12 -19.79 -21.30
CA ARG A 603 56.74 -19.93 -20.80
C ARG A 603 56.44 -18.97 -19.66
N VAL A 604 57.40 -18.71 -18.76
CA VAL A 604 57.30 -17.64 -17.76
C VAL A 604 57.21 -16.29 -18.48
N ASN A 605 58.13 -15.94 -19.38
CA ASN A 605 58.13 -14.69 -20.12
C ASN A 605 56.82 -14.43 -20.88
N VAL A 606 56.24 -15.47 -21.49
CA VAL A 606 54.94 -15.39 -22.21
C VAL A 606 53.80 -15.14 -21.24
N ALA A 607 53.71 -15.90 -20.13
CA ALA A 607 52.71 -15.63 -19.10
C ALA A 607 52.89 -14.22 -18.49
N ASP A 608 54.13 -13.75 -18.36
CA ASP A 608 54.49 -12.44 -17.84
C ASP A 608 54.15 -11.30 -18.84
N THR A 609 54.13 -11.57 -20.15
CA THR A 609 53.54 -10.68 -21.16
C THR A 609 52.02 -10.72 -21.18
N GLU A 610 51.39 -11.90 -21.11
CA GLU A 610 49.93 -12.04 -21.00
C GLU A 610 49.40 -11.32 -19.74
N TRP A 611 50.07 -11.46 -18.60
CA TRP A 611 49.74 -10.72 -17.37
C TRP A 611 49.93 -9.21 -17.51
N ARG A 612 50.94 -8.73 -18.26
CA ARG A 612 51.09 -7.30 -18.58
C ARG A 612 50.02 -6.80 -19.53
N GLU A 613 49.61 -7.60 -20.51
CA GLU A 613 48.52 -7.27 -21.44
C GLU A 613 47.18 -7.24 -20.70
N TYR A 614 46.82 -8.25 -19.90
CA TYR A 614 45.63 -8.20 -19.05
C TYR A 614 45.67 -7.06 -18.02
N THR A 615 46.85 -6.70 -17.48
CA THR A 615 46.96 -5.54 -16.58
C THR A 615 46.71 -4.23 -17.36
N ALA A 616 47.24 -4.11 -18.58
CA ALA A 616 46.99 -2.97 -19.44
C ALA A 616 45.53 -2.88 -19.92
N GLU A 617 44.88 -4.00 -20.24
CA GLU A 617 43.43 -4.07 -20.52
C GLU A 617 42.60 -3.68 -19.30
N ILE A 618 42.95 -4.18 -18.11
CA ILE A 618 42.29 -3.81 -16.85
C ILE A 618 42.47 -2.32 -16.56
N ASP A 619 43.65 -1.74 -16.79
CA ASP A 619 43.89 -0.31 -16.59
C ASP A 619 43.23 0.54 -17.69
N GLN A 620 43.12 0.06 -18.93
CA GLN A 620 42.34 0.69 -20.00
C GLN A 620 40.83 0.63 -19.73
N LEU A 621 40.34 -0.47 -19.15
CA LEU A 621 38.96 -0.60 -18.67
C LEU A 621 38.71 0.28 -17.44
N LYS A 622 39.69 0.46 -16.54
CA LYS A 622 39.60 1.45 -15.46
C LYS A 622 39.59 2.88 -15.99
N THR A 623 40.42 3.24 -16.97
CA THR A 623 40.39 4.60 -17.55
C THR A 623 39.11 4.83 -18.34
N SER A 624 38.61 3.84 -19.08
CA SER A 624 37.32 3.97 -19.77
C SER A 624 36.15 4.01 -18.78
N LEU A 625 36.19 3.24 -17.69
CA LEU A 625 35.22 3.34 -16.60
C LEU A 625 35.31 4.71 -15.93
N LYS A 626 36.51 5.24 -15.68
CA LYS A 626 36.75 6.57 -15.12
C LYS A 626 36.21 7.67 -16.04
N GLU A 627 36.46 7.57 -17.34
CA GLU A 627 35.86 8.45 -18.36
C GLU A 627 34.33 8.34 -18.40
N LYS A 628 33.76 7.14 -18.18
CA LYS A 628 32.31 6.93 -18.08
C LYS A 628 31.74 7.49 -16.78
N GLU A 629 32.45 7.37 -15.65
CA GLU A 629 32.09 7.96 -14.36
C GLU A 629 32.16 9.49 -14.43
N ASP A 630 33.21 10.05 -15.02
CA ASP A 630 33.40 11.49 -15.18
C ASP A 630 32.44 12.06 -16.24
N LEU A 631 32.08 11.28 -17.28
CA LEU A 631 31.01 11.62 -18.23
C LEU A 631 29.63 11.52 -17.57
N VAL A 632 29.35 10.52 -16.74
CA VAL A 632 28.12 10.42 -15.96
C VAL A 632 28.04 11.56 -14.96
N ALA A 633 29.11 11.92 -14.26
CA ALA A 633 29.16 13.09 -13.39
C ALA A 633 28.99 14.40 -14.18
N SER A 634 29.54 14.49 -15.39
CA SER A 634 29.33 15.65 -16.29
C SER A 634 27.88 15.73 -16.80
N LEU A 635 27.26 14.59 -17.13
CA LEU A 635 25.84 14.51 -17.51
C LEU A 635 24.92 14.75 -16.31
N HIS A 636 25.30 14.34 -15.10
CA HIS A 636 24.57 14.61 -13.87
C HIS A 636 24.69 16.10 -13.49
N ALA A 637 25.87 16.72 -13.67
CA ALA A 637 26.05 18.16 -13.53
C ALA A 637 25.44 18.98 -14.69
N GLN A 638 25.15 18.36 -15.85
CA GLN A 638 24.32 18.95 -16.91
C GLN A 638 22.84 18.79 -16.60
N LEU A 639 22.40 17.67 -16.02
CA LEU A 639 21.04 17.46 -15.53
C LEU A 639 20.72 18.39 -14.35
N GLU A 640 21.59 18.49 -13.35
CA GLU A 640 21.47 19.45 -12.24
C GLU A 640 21.51 20.91 -12.74
N LYS A 641 22.24 21.18 -13.84
CA LYS A 641 22.17 22.46 -14.56
C LYS A 641 20.91 22.65 -15.39
N MET A 642 20.27 21.60 -15.90
CA MET A 642 18.94 21.68 -16.51
C MET A 642 17.90 21.88 -15.41
N GLU A 643 17.83 21.04 -14.37
CA GLU A 643 16.91 21.23 -13.24
C GLU A 643 17.05 22.60 -12.52
N SER A 644 18.24 23.22 -12.54
CA SER A 644 18.43 24.60 -12.06
C SER A 644 18.27 25.69 -13.12
N ALA A 645 18.28 25.36 -14.42
CA ALA A 645 17.93 26.26 -15.53
C ALA A 645 16.43 26.22 -15.86
N ASP A 646 15.75 25.07 -15.82
CA ASP A 646 14.30 24.92 -15.94
C ASP A 646 13.58 25.60 -14.77
N ARG A 647 14.29 25.83 -13.65
CA ARG A 647 13.87 26.69 -12.55
C ARG A 647 14.24 28.19 -12.73
N ALA A 648 14.68 28.59 -13.93
CA ALA A 648 15.14 29.95 -14.25
C ALA A 648 14.73 30.47 -15.65
N GLU A 649 14.92 29.71 -16.74
CA GLU A 649 14.57 30.07 -18.13
C GLU A 649 14.12 28.85 -18.99
N ALA A 650 12.80 28.72 -19.16
CA ALA A 650 12.07 28.22 -20.34
C ALA A 650 12.56 26.95 -21.11
N GLU A 651 11.87 25.83 -20.87
CA GLU A 651 11.72 24.71 -21.82
C GLU A 651 11.14 25.15 -23.19
N PRO A 652 11.34 24.37 -24.28
CA PRO A 652 10.99 24.80 -25.64
C PRO A 652 9.48 25.06 -25.86
N PRO A 653 9.10 26.23 -26.40
CA PRO A 653 7.73 26.76 -26.35
C PRO A 653 6.80 26.22 -27.46
N PHE A 654 6.85 24.90 -27.73
CA PHE A 654 5.93 24.24 -28.65
C PHE A 654 5.36 22.93 -28.09
N GLU A 655 6.19 21.96 -27.68
CA GLU A 655 5.66 20.72 -27.11
C GLU A 655 5.07 20.92 -25.71
N ASN A 656 5.70 21.73 -24.86
CA ASN A 656 5.07 22.12 -23.60
C ASN A 656 3.92 23.11 -23.84
N LEU A 657 4.01 24.01 -24.82
CA LEU A 657 2.87 24.88 -25.14
C LEU A 657 1.63 24.09 -25.62
N GLU A 658 1.83 22.96 -26.30
CA GLU A 658 0.74 22.07 -26.67
C GLU A 658 0.25 21.21 -25.49
N LYS A 659 1.13 20.73 -24.60
CA LYS A 659 0.71 20.05 -23.35
C LYS A 659 -0.05 21.02 -22.43
N ASP A 660 0.44 22.24 -22.26
CA ASP A 660 -0.19 23.30 -21.47
C ASP A 660 -1.51 23.74 -22.11
N ALA A 661 -1.59 23.89 -23.44
CA ALA A 661 -2.86 24.19 -24.11
C ALA A 661 -3.88 23.03 -23.98
N ARG A 662 -3.43 21.77 -24.03
CA ARG A 662 -4.29 20.59 -23.77
C ARG A 662 -4.69 20.49 -22.30
N MET A 663 -3.79 20.85 -21.38
CA MET A 663 -4.04 20.87 -19.94
C MET A 663 -5.02 21.99 -19.57
N ILE A 664 -4.85 23.20 -20.14
CA ILE A 664 -5.80 24.31 -20.02
C ILE A 664 -7.14 23.94 -20.68
N SER A 665 -7.16 23.27 -21.85
CA SER A 665 -8.42 22.77 -22.44
C SER A 665 -9.12 21.77 -21.53
N LEU A 666 -8.38 20.83 -20.92
CA LEU A 666 -8.93 19.86 -19.98
C LEU A 666 -9.36 20.49 -18.65
N GLU A 667 -8.65 21.51 -18.16
CA GLU A 667 -9.07 22.30 -16.99
C GLU A 667 -10.30 23.15 -17.30
N GLU A 668 -10.40 23.75 -18.48
CA GLU A 668 -11.58 24.47 -18.96
C GLU A 668 -12.77 23.52 -19.19
N GLU A 669 -12.56 22.33 -19.73
CA GLU A 669 -13.58 21.28 -19.89
C GLU A 669 -14.06 20.77 -18.52
N LEU A 670 -13.14 20.49 -17.58
CA LEU A 670 -13.50 20.08 -16.22
C LEU A 670 -14.20 21.21 -15.46
N GLN A 671 -13.80 22.46 -15.64
CA GLN A 671 -14.44 23.62 -15.05
C GLN A 671 -15.83 23.85 -15.67
N GLN A 672 -15.99 23.71 -16.99
CA GLN A 672 -17.29 23.75 -17.67
C GLN A 672 -18.22 22.63 -17.19
N LEU A 673 -17.73 21.39 -17.11
CA LEU A 673 -18.51 20.24 -16.63
C LEU A 673 -18.91 20.39 -15.16
N LYS A 674 -18.03 20.98 -14.33
CA LYS A 674 -18.31 21.31 -12.92
C LYS A 674 -19.34 22.43 -12.80
N GLU A 675 -19.24 23.48 -13.62
CA GLU A 675 -20.26 24.52 -13.68
C GLU A 675 -21.58 24.00 -14.25
N GLU A 676 -21.57 23.04 -15.18
CA GLU A 676 -22.78 22.37 -15.66
C GLU A 676 -23.41 21.51 -14.56
N MET A 677 -22.61 20.79 -13.77
CA MET A 677 -23.08 20.07 -12.59
C MET A 677 -23.70 21.03 -11.56
N GLU A 678 -23.07 22.16 -11.26
CA GLU A 678 -23.64 23.16 -10.35
C GLU A 678 -24.86 23.88 -10.95
N ARG A 679 -24.89 24.15 -12.26
CA ARG A 679 -26.08 24.66 -12.97
C ARG A 679 -27.22 23.64 -12.96
N MET A 680 -26.93 22.34 -13.02
CA MET A 680 -27.92 21.26 -12.88
C MET A 680 -28.41 21.14 -11.43
N LYS A 681 -27.54 21.21 -10.42
CA LYS A 681 -27.94 21.28 -9.00
C LYS A 681 -28.77 22.52 -8.69
N ALA A 682 -28.40 23.68 -9.23
CA ALA A 682 -29.16 24.92 -9.09
C ALA A 682 -30.55 24.78 -9.71
N LYS A 683 -30.66 24.31 -10.96
CA LYS A 683 -31.94 23.98 -11.61
C LYS A 683 -32.75 22.94 -10.82
N SER A 684 -32.11 21.91 -10.26
CA SER A 684 -32.79 20.89 -9.45
C SER A 684 -33.31 21.46 -8.12
N ASN A 685 -32.57 22.37 -7.49
CA ASN A 685 -33.03 23.08 -6.28
C ASN A 685 -34.16 24.06 -6.61
N GLU A 686 -34.05 24.82 -7.70
CA GLU A 686 -35.08 25.72 -8.21
C GLU A 686 -36.36 24.97 -8.60
N LEU A 687 -36.24 23.78 -9.21
CA LEU A 687 -37.37 22.88 -9.50
C LEU A 687 -37.99 22.30 -8.23
N ARG A 688 -37.19 22.01 -7.19
CA ARG A 688 -37.70 21.57 -5.88
C ARG A 688 -38.43 22.70 -5.15
N GLU A 689 -37.91 23.92 -5.20
CA GLU A 689 -38.54 25.12 -4.64
C GLU A 689 -39.83 25.46 -5.39
N LYS A 690 -39.84 25.38 -6.73
CA LYS A 690 -41.04 25.51 -7.56
C LYS A 690 -42.08 24.42 -7.29
N ASN A 691 -41.66 23.17 -7.07
CA ASN A 691 -42.57 22.09 -6.65
C ASN A 691 -43.15 22.37 -5.25
N TYR A 692 -42.33 22.80 -4.29
CA TYR A 692 -42.82 23.16 -2.96
C TYR A 692 -43.84 24.31 -3.03
N ALA A 693 -43.54 25.37 -3.77
CA ALA A 693 -44.45 26.50 -3.99
C ALA A 693 -45.73 26.10 -4.76
N ALA A 694 -45.64 25.14 -5.70
CA ALA A 694 -46.80 24.59 -6.40
C ALA A 694 -47.69 23.74 -5.47
N VAL A 695 -47.10 22.93 -4.59
CA VAL A 695 -47.82 22.16 -3.56
C VAL A 695 -48.45 23.08 -2.52
N GLU A 696 -47.77 24.15 -2.11
CA GLU A 696 -48.32 25.17 -1.21
C GLU A 696 -49.48 25.95 -1.87
N ALA A 697 -49.35 26.30 -3.15
CA ALA A 697 -50.42 26.93 -3.92
C ALA A 697 -51.61 25.98 -4.14
N LEU A 698 -51.38 24.68 -4.36
CA LEU A 698 -52.42 23.66 -4.45
C LEU A 698 -53.17 23.55 -3.11
N ALA A 699 -52.45 23.40 -2.00
CA ALA A 699 -53.03 23.33 -0.66
C ALA A 699 -53.72 24.64 -0.21
N ALA A 700 -53.40 25.77 -0.83
CA ALA A 700 -54.14 27.02 -0.66
C ALA A 700 -55.43 27.05 -1.50
N ALA A 701 -55.38 26.55 -2.75
CA ALA A 701 -56.54 26.42 -3.62
C ALA A 701 -57.56 25.40 -3.09
N GLU A 702 -57.10 24.25 -2.56
CA GLU A 702 -57.92 23.24 -1.89
C GLU A 702 -58.70 23.85 -0.72
N ARG A 703 -58.01 24.52 0.22
CA ARG A 703 -58.65 25.21 1.35
C ARG A 703 -59.67 26.27 0.91
N LEU A 704 -59.35 27.05 -0.13
CA LEU A 704 -60.28 28.04 -0.67
C LEU A 704 -61.48 27.37 -1.36
N SER A 705 -61.32 26.18 -1.94
CA SER A 705 -62.42 25.39 -2.48
C SER A 705 -63.31 24.78 -1.39
N GLU A 706 -62.73 24.27 -0.29
CA GLU A 706 -63.47 23.82 0.88
C GLU A 706 -64.24 24.97 1.54
N GLU A 707 -63.60 26.14 1.69
CA GLU A 707 -64.24 27.33 2.24
C GLU A 707 -65.41 27.75 1.34
N ARG A 708 -65.21 27.84 0.01
CA ARG A 708 -66.29 28.15 -0.94
C ARG A 708 -67.42 27.12 -0.91
N LEU A 709 -67.11 25.83 -0.76
CA LEU A 709 -68.10 24.77 -0.64
C LEU A 709 -68.86 24.83 0.69
N SER A 710 -68.22 25.28 1.77
CA SER A 710 -68.88 25.54 3.06
C SER A 710 -69.80 26.77 2.99
N GLN A 711 -69.35 27.85 2.34
CA GLN A 711 -70.14 29.07 2.11
C GLN A 711 -71.34 28.79 1.19
N ALA A 712 -71.16 27.99 0.14
CA ALA A 712 -72.25 27.56 -0.75
C ALA A 712 -73.31 26.72 0.00
N LYS A 713 -72.89 25.78 0.85
CA LYS A 713 -73.81 25.01 1.71
C LYS A 713 -74.54 25.89 2.74
N ALA A 714 -73.87 26.88 3.32
CA ALA A 714 -74.50 27.84 4.22
C ALA A 714 -75.56 28.70 3.50
N ALA A 715 -75.23 29.23 2.32
CA ALA A 715 -76.15 29.99 1.48
C ALA A 715 -77.33 29.13 0.98
N GLN A 716 -77.11 27.86 0.62
CA GLN A 716 -78.18 26.92 0.29
C GLN A 716 -79.13 26.72 1.47
N SER A 717 -78.59 26.47 2.67
CA SER A 717 -79.39 26.32 3.90
C SER A 717 -80.22 27.57 4.21
N GLU A 718 -79.64 28.77 4.02
CA GLU A 718 -80.37 30.02 4.19
C GLU A 718 -81.48 30.18 3.14
N ILE A 719 -81.22 29.84 1.87
CA ILE A 719 -82.24 29.88 0.80
C ILE A 719 -83.36 28.86 1.07
N GLU A 720 -83.05 27.66 1.57
CA GLU A 720 -84.05 26.66 1.98
C GLU A 720 -84.87 27.14 3.20
N GLN A 721 -84.25 27.85 4.14
CA GLN A 721 -84.94 28.49 5.27
C GLN A 721 -85.83 29.67 4.84
N GLN A 722 -85.37 30.50 3.89
CA GLN A 722 -86.17 31.57 3.30
C GLN A 722 -87.33 31.03 2.44
N LEU A 723 -87.10 29.94 1.69
CA LEU A 723 -88.14 29.29 0.88
C LEU A 723 -89.22 28.63 1.76
N SER A 724 -88.84 27.92 2.82
CA SER A 724 -89.78 27.28 3.74
C SER A 724 -90.55 28.27 4.61
N SER A 725 -89.94 29.38 5.03
CA SER A 725 -90.67 30.49 5.69
C SER A 725 -91.61 31.21 4.72
N PHE A 726 -91.17 31.54 3.50
CA PHE A 726 -92.05 32.11 2.47
C PHE A 726 -93.22 31.17 2.09
N GLN A 727 -92.97 29.86 2.00
CA GLN A 727 -94.01 28.85 1.76
C GLN A 727 -95.02 28.81 2.92
N THR A 728 -94.55 28.93 4.16
CA THR A 728 -95.38 29.00 5.38
C THR A 728 -96.21 30.28 5.43
N ASP A 729 -95.64 31.44 5.11
CA ASP A 729 -96.38 32.70 5.08
C ASP A 729 -97.38 32.78 3.92
N THR A 730 -97.02 32.25 2.75
CA THR A 730 -97.93 32.09 1.60
C THR A 730 -99.12 31.20 1.95
N ARG A 731 -98.87 30.07 2.61
CA ARG A 731 -99.92 29.19 3.16
C ARG A 731 -100.81 29.91 4.17
N ASN A 732 -100.20 30.65 5.12
CA ASN A 732 -100.92 31.44 6.12
C ASN A 732 -101.77 32.55 5.48
N ALA A 733 -101.32 33.15 4.38
CA ALA A 733 -102.08 34.14 3.62
C ALA A 733 -103.27 33.48 2.90
N PHE A 734 -103.06 32.36 2.20
CA PHE A 734 -104.15 31.64 1.55
C PHE A 734 -105.20 31.12 2.52
N GLN A 735 -104.80 30.63 3.70
CA GLN A 735 -105.75 30.15 4.71
C GLN A 735 -106.53 31.29 5.41
N LYS A 736 -106.00 32.52 5.41
CA LYS A 736 -106.77 33.74 5.77
C LYS A 736 -107.75 34.17 4.68
N LEU A 737 -107.37 34.04 3.40
CA LEU A 737 -108.19 34.43 2.25
C LEU A 737 -109.33 33.43 1.98
N PHE A 738 -109.12 32.14 2.25
CA PHE A 738 -110.09 31.06 2.03
C PHE A 738 -110.27 30.18 3.28
N PRO A 739 -110.94 30.67 4.35
CA PRO A 739 -111.06 29.95 5.63
C PRO A 739 -111.77 28.59 5.57
N HIS A 740 -112.46 28.28 4.47
CA HIS A 740 -113.18 27.02 4.24
C HIS A 740 -112.34 25.96 3.53
N ILE A 741 -111.08 26.24 3.14
CA ILE A 741 -110.18 25.29 2.49
C ILE A 741 -109.09 24.87 3.48
N SER A 742 -109.17 23.63 3.97
CA SER A 742 -108.12 23.03 4.80
C SER A 742 -106.93 22.62 3.95
N ILE A 743 -105.80 23.31 4.11
CA ILE A 743 -104.52 22.91 3.53
C ILE A 743 -103.87 21.88 4.48
N ASP A 744 -103.39 20.74 3.96
CA ASP A 744 -102.67 19.70 4.72
C ASP A 744 -101.15 19.99 4.81
N THR A 745 -100.45 19.54 5.85
CA THR A 745 -99.09 20.02 6.20
C THR A 745 -97.93 19.27 5.56
N HIS A 746 -98.14 18.09 4.97
CA HIS A 746 -97.04 17.18 4.59
C HIS A 746 -96.86 16.88 3.09
N GLN A 747 -97.53 17.60 2.17
CA GLN A 747 -97.40 17.35 0.73
C GLN A 747 -96.69 18.49 -0.02
N SER A 748 -95.65 18.17 -0.79
CA SER A 748 -94.90 19.14 -1.62
C SER A 748 -95.77 19.88 -2.63
N ASN A 749 -96.81 19.23 -3.16
CA ASN A 749 -97.72 19.77 -4.18
C ASN A 749 -98.95 20.50 -3.59
N TRP A 750 -98.93 20.89 -2.31
CA TRP A 750 -100.10 21.48 -1.63
C TRP A 750 -100.68 22.71 -2.34
N LEU A 751 -99.86 23.49 -3.05
CA LEU A 751 -100.29 24.70 -3.76
C LEU A 751 -101.13 24.37 -5.00
N GLU A 752 -100.84 23.26 -5.68
CA GLU A 752 -101.59 22.75 -6.84
C GLU A 752 -102.94 22.18 -6.38
N ALA A 753 -102.94 21.38 -5.32
CA ALA A 753 -104.15 20.88 -4.68
C ALA A 753 -105.05 22.02 -4.17
N PHE A 754 -104.47 23.03 -3.52
CA PHE A 754 -105.18 24.25 -3.10
C PHE A 754 -105.78 24.99 -4.30
N THR A 755 -105.02 25.16 -5.39
CA THR A 755 -105.48 25.84 -6.60
C THR A 755 -106.67 25.12 -7.25
N HIS A 756 -106.65 23.79 -7.31
CA HIS A 756 -107.76 22.99 -7.82
C HIS A 756 -109.04 23.14 -6.97
N VAL A 757 -108.93 23.09 -5.63
CA VAL A 757 -110.07 23.28 -4.71
C VAL A 757 -110.60 24.73 -4.76
N ALA A 758 -109.71 25.72 -4.86
CA ALA A 758 -110.10 27.12 -5.04
C ALA A 758 -110.81 27.34 -6.38
N GLN A 759 -110.35 26.74 -7.49
CA GLN A 759 -111.03 26.80 -8.79
C GLN A 759 -112.42 26.14 -8.77
N MET A 760 -112.58 24.97 -8.13
CA MET A 760 -113.88 24.36 -7.92
C MET A 760 -114.82 25.28 -7.12
N THR A 761 -114.29 25.97 -6.10
CA THR A 761 -115.07 26.93 -5.30
C THR A 761 -115.47 28.18 -6.12
N LEU A 762 -114.58 28.71 -6.97
CA LEU A 762 -114.87 29.86 -7.83
C LEU A 762 -115.84 29.53 -8.98
N THR A 763 -115.75 28.34 -9.57
CA THR A 763 -116.65 27.92 -10.66
C THR A 763 -118.09 27.70 -10.18
N HIS A 764 -118.29 27.29 -8.92
CA HIS A 764 -119.61 27.23 -8.29
C HIS A 764 -120.24 28.62 -8.06
N SER A 765 -119.46 29.71 -8.12
CA SER A 765 -119.91 31.08 -7.87
C SER A 765 -120.31 31.85 -9.15
N GLN A 766 -120.03 31.33 -10.34
CA GLN A 766 -120.16 32.07 -11.62
C GLN A 766 -121.36 31.62 -12.49
N GLN A 767 -122.55 31.48 -11.90
CA GLN A 767 -123.79 31.17 -12.63
C GLN A 767 -124.92 32.22 -12.45
N SER A 768 -124.70 33.46 -12.89
CA SER A 768 -125.76 34.34 -13.46
C SER A 768 -125.17 35.62 -14.13
N PRO A 769 -125.89 36.29 -15.07
CA PRO A 769 -125.25 37.14 -16.08
C PRO A 769 -125.74 38.61 -16.21
N ALA A 770 -124.84 39.48 -16.69
CA ALA A 770 -125.05 40.75 -17.45
C ALA A 770 -123.69 41.11 -18.10
N GLU A 771 -123.54 41.53 -19.37
CA GLU A 771 -124.04 42.74 -20.05
C GLU A 771 -123.49 44.05 -19.43
N GLN A 772 -122.92 45.03 -20.17
CA GLN A 772 -122.84 45.28 -21.62
C GLN A 772 -121.61 46.14 -22.04
N GLN A 773 -121.29 46.11 -23.34
CA GLN A 773 -120.61 47.09 -24.23
C GLN A 773 -119.98 48.40 -23.70
N HIS A 774 -118.85 48.83 -24.29
CA HIS A 774 -118.80 50.08 -25.09
C HIS A 774 -117.57 50.21 -26.02
N THR A 775 -117.69 51.03 -27.08
CA THR A 775 -116.68 51.29 -28.13
C THR A 775 -116.19 52.75 -28.14
N VAL A 776 -114.91 53.01 -28.44
CA VAL A 776 -114.32 54.37 -28.55
C VAL A 776 -113.22 54.47 -29.63
N SER A 777 -113.25 55.59 -30.38
CA SER A 777 -112.22 56.26 -31.22
C SER A 777 -111.21 55.46 -32.08
N SER A 778 -111.17 55.82 -33.37
CA SER A 778 -110.22 55.29 -34.37
C SER A 778 -108.95 56.13 -34.58
N SER A 779 -108.75 57.25 -33.87
CA SER A 779 -107.62 58.17 -34.13
C SER A 779 -106.33 57.78 -33.42
N ASP A 780 -106.41 57.18 -32.24
CA ASP A 780 -105.23 56.78 -31.46
C ASP A 780 -104.56 55.52 -32.03
N SER A 781 -105.31 54.72 -32.80
CA SER A 781 -104.87 53.45 -33.37
C SER A 781 -103.62 53.57 -34.26
N THR A 782 -103.48 54.65 -35.04
CA THR A 782 -102.33 54.83 -35.95
C THR A 782 -101.05 55.28 -35.22
N ASP A 783 -101.17 56.11 -34.20
CA ASP A 783 -100.00 56.54 -33.40
C ASP A 783 -99.53 55.40 -32.47
N LEU A 784 -100.49 54.59 -31.96
CA LEU A 784 -100.20 53.32 -31.29
C LEU A 784 -99.54 52.30 -32.23
N GLN A 785 -99.99 52.18 -33.49
CA GLN A 785 -99.34 51.30 -34.48
C GLN A 785 -97.91 51.74 -34.81
N GLN A 786 -97.64 53.05 -34.92
CA GLN A 786 -96.28 53.51 -35.18
C GLN A 786 -95.35 53.31 -33.96
N LYS A 787 -95.86 53.52 -32.73
CA LYS A 787 -95.13 53.19 -31.50
C LYS A 787 -94.92 51.69 -31.32
N LEU A 788 -95.89 50.86 -31.70
CA LEU A 788 -95.75 49.40 -31.73
C LEU A 788 -94.64 48.99 -32.71
N ALA A 789 -94.65 49.50 -33.95
CA ALA A 789 -93.62 49.18 -34.94
C ALA A 789 -92.20 49.56 -34.50
N LEU A 790 -92.02 50.74 -33.88
CA LEU A 790 -90.73 51.16 -33.31
C LEU A 790 -90.34 50.31 -32.08
N SER A 791 -91.31 49.93 -31.25
CA SER A 791 -91.08 49.00 -30.13
C SER A 791 -90.65 47.63 -30.65
N GLU A 792 -91.32 47.07 -31.66
CA GLU A 792 -90.94 45.81 -32.30
C GLU A 792 -89.57 45.89 -32.97
N GLU A 793 -89.19 47.00 -33.61
CA GLU A 793 -87.86 47.17 -34.21
C GLU A 793 -86.78 47.21 -33.12
N SER A 794 -87.02 47.92 -32.01
CA SER A 794 -86.12 47.88 -30.84
C SER A 794 -86.03 46.49 -30.20
N GLN A 795 -87.14 45.75 -30.15
CA GLN A 795 -87.22 44.40 -29.62
C GLN A 795 -86.54 43.37 -30.53
N ARG A 796 -86.62 43.54 -31.87
CA ARG A 796 -85.85 42.76 -32.85
C ARG A 796 -84.36 43.03 -32.71
N SER A 797 -83.96 44.29 -32.53
CA SER A 797 -82.55 44.66 -32.30
C SER A 797 -82.02 44.05 -31.00
N LEU A 798 -82.76 44.17 -29.89
CA LEU A 798 -82.37 43.59 -28.60
C LEU A 798 -82.33 42.06 -28.65
N ASN A 799 -83.29 41.42 -29.32
CA ASN A 799 -83.30 39.97 -29.49
C ASN A 799 -82.10 39.48 -30.33
N ALA A 800 -81.74 40.19 -31.40
CA ALA A 800 -80.55 39.88 -32.19
C ALA A 800 -79.25 40.06 -31.37
N GLU A 801 -79.18 41.06 -30.48
CA GLU A 801 -78.07 41.23 -29.54
C GLU A 801 -78.02 40.09 -28.52
N CYS A 802 -79.16 39.66 -27.98
CA CYS A 802 -79.26 38.48 -27.11
C CYS A 802 -78.91 37.17 -27.82
N GLU A 803 -79.24 37.01 -29.10
CA GLU A 803 -78.82 35.87 -29.93
C GLU A 803 -77.31 35.90 -30.19
N GLN A 804 -76.73 37.07 -30.45
CA GLN A 804 -75.28 37.24 -30.56
C GLN A 804 -74.56 36.89 -29.25
N TYR A 805 -75.08 37.34 -28.09
CA TYR A 805 -74.54 36.97 -26.78
C TYR A 805 -74.68 35.47 -26.47
N ARG A 806 -75.79 34.82 -26.85
CA ARG A 806 -75.91 33.36 -26.76
C ARG A 806 -74.87 32.64 -27.62
N SER A 807 -74.64 33.13 -28.85
CA SER A 807 -73.65 32.56 -29.76
C SER A 807 -72.24 32.63 -29.16
N THR A 808 -71.79 33.79 -28.70
CA THR A 808 -70.45 33.92 -28.08
C THR A 808 -70.34 33.16 -26.77
N LEU A 809 -71.41 33.09 -25.95
CA LEU A 809 -71.41 32.24 -24.76
C LEU A 809 -71.20 30.77 -25.12
N SER A 810 -71.95 30.23 -26.10
CA SER A 810 -71.80 28.83 -26.55
C SER A 810 -70.43 28.54 -27.18
N GLU A 811 -69.82 29.52 -27.86
CA GLU A 811 -68.46 29.40 -28.39
C GLU A 811 -67.42 29.39 -27.25
N THR A 812 -67.58 30.24 -26.23
CA THR A 812 -66.70 30.22 -25.04
C THR A 812 -66.89 28.97 -24.18
N GLU A 813 -68.11 28.43 -24.09
CA GLU A 813 -68.41 27.17 -23.40
C GLU A 813 -67.78 25.98 -24.14
N SER A 814 -67.90 25.94 -25.47
CA SER A 814 -67.20 24.95 -26.30
C SER A 814 -65.68 25.04 -26.14
N MET A 815 -65.11 26.25 -26.12
CA MET A 815 -63.67 26.45 -25.92
C MET A 815 -63.21 26.05 -24.51
N LEU A 816 -64.02 26.32 -23.49
CA LEU A 816 -63.76 25.92 -22.10
C LEU A 816 -63.79 24.39 -21.96
N ASN A 817 -64.76 23.71 -22.57
CA ASN A 817 -64.86 22.25 -22.55
C ASN A 817 -63.68 21.58 -23.27
N VAL A 818 -63.21 22.15 -24.40
CA VAL A 818 -61.99 21.67 -25.08
C VAL A 818 -60.74 21.89 -24.21
N LEU A 819 -60.63 23.04 -23.54
CA LEU A 819 -59.51 23.34 -22.65
C LEU A 819 -59.50 22.42 -21.41
N GLN A 820 -60.66 22.22 -20.77
CA GLN A 820 -60.83 21.29 -19.65
C GLN A 820 -60.40 19.88 -20.05
N LYS A 821 -60.94 19.35 -21.16
CA LYS A 821 -60.55 18.03 -21.63
C LYS A 821 -59.04 17.94 -21.94
N SER A 822 -58.46 18.97 -22.54
CA SER A 822 -57.01 19.00 -22.80
C SER A 822 -56.15 19.03 -21.52
N VAL A 823 -56.69 19.50 -20.39
CA VAL A 823 -56.04 19.42 -19.08
C VAL A 823 -56.26 18.03 -18.45
N GLU A 824 -57.46 17.46 -18.56
CA GLU A 824 -57.77 16.10 -18.08
C GLU A 824 -56.94 15.02 -18.80
N ASP A 825 -56.88 15.06 -20.14
CA ASP A 825 -56.06 14.17 -20.97
C ASP A 825 -54.56 14.33 -20.61
N GLY A 826 -54.10 15.57 -20.39
CA GLY A 826 -52.72 15.86 -19.96
C GLY A 826 -52.40 15.36 -18.55
N GLU A 827 -53.33 15.51 -17.60
CA GLU A 827 -53.21 14.95 -16.25
C GLU A 827 -53.12 13.42 -16.28
N LEU A 828 -53.89 12.75 -17.13
CA LEU A 828 -53.81 11.30 -17.29
C LEU A 828 -52.45 10.87 -17.88
N GLU A 829 -51.93 11.59 -18.87
CA GLU A 829 -50.60 11.32 -19.43
C GLU A 829 -49.48 11.51 -18.39
N TRP A 830 -49.56 12.56 -17.56
CA TRP A 830 -48.61 12.77 -16.46
C TRP A 830 -48.76 11.73 -15.34
N LYS A 831 -49.97 11.31 -14.99
CA LYS A 831 -50.22 10.22 -14.01
C LYS A 831 -49.62 8.90 -14.48
N SER A 832 -49.73 8.58 -15.78
CA SER A 832 -49.04 7.42 -16.38
C SER A 832 -47.51 7.55 -16.25
N LYS A 833 -46.93 8.67 -16.71
CA LYS A 833 -45.47 8.90 -16.64
C LYS A 833 -44.92 8.85 -15.22
N ILE A 834 -45.69 9.27 -14.22
CA ILE A 834 -45.33 9.16 -12.80
C ILE A 834 -45.35 7.70 -12.34
N LEU A 835 -46.36 6.90 -12.71
CA LEU A 835 -46.40 5.46 -12.43
C LEU A 835 -45.24 4.70 -13.10
N ASP A 836 -44.95 5.00 -14.37
CA ASP A 836 -43.83 4.41 -15.11
C ASP A 836 -42.48 4.72 -14.42
N ALA A 837 -42.30 5.97 -13.96
CA ALA A 837 -41.10 6.39 -13.24
C ALA A 837 -40.99 5.77 -11.82
N GLU A 838 -42.11 5.65 -11.11
CA GLU A 838 -42.19 4.97 -9.80
C GLU A 838 -41.85 3.47 -9.95
N GLN A 839 -42.33 2.82 -11.02
CA GLN A 839 -42.02 1.42 -11.33
C GLN A 839 -40.55 1.23 -11.75
N GLN A 840 -39.97 2.14 -12.55
CA GLN A 840 -38.53 2.12 -12.88
C GLN A 840 -37.66 2.31 -11.64
N LYS A 841 -38.02 3.25 -10.75
CA LYS A 841 -37.39 3.46 -9.45
C LYS A 841 -37.46 2.21 -8.59
N GLN A 842 -38.62 1.54 -8.53
CA GLN A 842 -38.78 0.30 -7.76
C GLN A 842 -37.90 -0.83 -8.32
N ALA A 843 -37.89 -1.03 -9.65
CA ALA A 843 -37.02 -2.00 -10.30
C ALA A 843 -35.52 -1.73 -10.06
N ALA A 844 -35.11 -0.45 -10.02
CA ALA A 844 -33.75 -0.06 -9.66
C ALA A 844 -33.41 -0.35 -8.19
N LEU A 845 -34.34 -0.10 -7.26
CA LEU A 845 -34.17 -0.44 -5.84
C LEU A 845 -34.05 -1.96 -5.63
N ASP A 846 -34.81 -2.77 -6.37
CA ASP A 846 -34.72 -4.22 -6.26
C ASP A 846 -33.44 -4.79 -6.91
N GLN A 847 -32.92 -4.15 -7.97
CA GLN A 847 -31.56 -4.44 -8.48
C GLN A 847 -30.47 -4.09 -7.46
N VAL A 848 -30.59 -2.97 -6.74
CA VAL A 848 -29.64 -2.59 -5.68
C VAL A 848 -29.62 -3.65 -4.57
N LYS A 849 -30.78 -4.14 -4.09
CA LYS A 849 -30.83 -5.22 -3.09
C LYS A 849 -30.10 -6.49 -3.55
N VAL A 850 -30.31 -6.91 -4.79
CA VAL A 850 -29.63 -8.11 -5.35
C VAL A 850 -28.11 -7.89 -5.43
N LEU A 851 -27.65 -6.67 -5.70
CA LEU A 851 -26.22 -6.33 -5.64
C LEU A 851 -25.69 -6.29 -4.20
N GLU A 852 -26.46 -5.77 -3.23
CA GLU A 852 -26.13 -5.80 -1.80
C GLU A 852 -26.00 -7.23 -1.26
N GLU A 853 -26.97 -8.11 -1.57
CA GLU A 853 -26.92 -9.55 -1.25
C GLU A 853 -25.72 -10.25 -1.91
N THR A 854 -25.39 -9.89 -3.14
CA THR A 854 -24.22 -10.44 -3.86
C THR A 854 -22.90 -9.97 -3.24
N ILE A 855 -22.81 -8.69 -2.84
CA ILE A 855 -21.65 -8.15 -2.14
C ILE A 855 -21.47 -8.83 -0.77
N GLU A 856 -22.54 -9.04 -0.02
CA GLU A 856 -22.44 -9.69 1.29
C GLU A 856 -22.06 -11.17 1.17
N LYS A 857 -22.56 -11.88 0.15
CA LYS A 857 -22.09 -13.23 -0.19
C LYS A 857 -20.59 -13.26 -0.51
N MET A 858 -20.08 -12.29 -1.28
CA MET A 858 -18.64 -12.15 -1.55
C MET A 858 -17.83 -11.78 -0.29
N ASN A 859 -18.40 -11.01 0.64
CA ASN A 859 -17.77 -10.70 1.93
C ASN A 859 -17.59 -11.96 2.79
N VAL A 860 -18.61 -12.84 2.83
CA VAL A 860 -18.54 -14.13 3.55
C VAL A 860 -17.52 -15.07 2.89
N GLU A 861 -17.57 -15.24 1.56
CA GLU A 861 -16.59 -16.07 0.82
C GLU A 861 -15.15 -15.56 1.00
N ARG A 862 -14.98 -14.23 1.10
CA ARG A 862 -13.68 -13.63 1.45
C ARG A 862 -13.29 -13.92 2.90
N GLN A 863 -14.20 -13.82 3.86
CA GLN A 863 -13.91 -14.13 5.27
C GLN A 863 -13.49 -15.60 5.44
N ASP A 864 -14.14 -16.54 4.74
CA ASP A 864 -13.75 -17.94 4.72
C ASP A 864 -12.38 -18.15 4.04
N THR A 865 -12.11 -17.42 2.96
CA THR A 865 -10.80 -17.41 2.29
C THR A 865 -9.69 -16.89 3.21
N ASP A 866 -9.94 -15.83 3.98
CA ASP A 866 -8.98 -15.26 4.92
C ASP A 866 -8.81 -16.14 6.19
N GLN A 867 -9.84 -16.87 6.61
CA GLN A 867 -9.71 -17.96 7.59
C GLN A 867 -8.83 -19.11 7.07
N LEU A 868 -9.02 -19.54 5.82
CA LEU A 868 -8.24 -20.60 5.19
C LEU A 868 -6.75 -20.21 5.07
N LYS A 869 -6.44 -18.96 4.70
CA LYS A 869 -5.07 -18.43 4.75
C LYS A 869 -4.46 -18.51 6.15
N GLY A 870 -5.24 -18.20 7.19
CA GLY A 870 -4.80 -18.34 8.58
C GLY A 870 -4.45 -19.78 8.97
N GLN A 871 -5.20 -20.77 8.45
CA GLN A 871 -4.89 -22.19 8.64
C GLN A 871 -3.64 -22.63 7.85
N VAL A 872 -3.50 -22.18 6.60
CA VAL A 872 -2.32 -22.46 5.76
C VAL A 872 -1.05 -21.90 6.41
N MET A 873 -1.04 -20.63 6.81
CA MET A 873 0.10 -19.99 7.48
C MET A 873 0.48 -20.70 8.79
N LEU A 874 -0.50 -21.23 9.54
CA LEU A 874 -0.24 -22.04 10.74
C LEU A 874 0.40 -23.40 10.40
N LEU A 875 -0.02 -24.05 9.32
CA LEU A 875 0.58 -25.31 8.84
C LEU A 875 1.99 -25.09 8.28
N GLU A 876 2.21 -24.00 7.54
CA GLU A 876 3.53 -23.59 7.05
C GLU A 876 4.50 -23.35 8.21
N ALA A 877 4.10 -22.55 9.22
CA ALA A 877 4.92 -22.31 10.41
C ALA A 877 5.17 -23.58 11.25
N GLN A 878 4.23 -24.55 11.26
CA GLN A 878 4.46 -25.86 11.87
C GLN A 878 5.46 -26.71 11.08
N LEU A 879 5.39 -26.69 9.74
CA LEU A 879 6.25 -27.46 8.86
C LEU A 879 7.68 -26.88 8.82
N GLU A 880 7.83 -25.56 8.81
CA GLU A 880 9.11 -24.87 8.94
C GLU A 880 9.80 -25.19 10.28
N LYS A 881 9.04 -25.19 11.38
CA LYS A 881 9.54 -25.63 12.70
C LYS A 881 9.95 -27.11 12.73
N GLN A 882 9.27 -27.98 11.99
CA GLN A 882 9.69 -29.38 11.83
C GLN A 882 10.98 -29.49 11.02
N LEU A 883 11.12 -28.73 9.92
CA LEU A 883 12.36 -28.67 9.13
C LEU A 883 13.54 -28.14 9.94
N GLU A 884 13.34 -27.10 10.76
CA GLU A 884 14.38 -26.59 11.67
C GLU A 884 14.75 -27.66 12.74
N SER A 885 13.78 -28.35 13.32
CA SER A 885 14.04 -29.45 14.26
C SER A 885 14.77 -30.64 13.62
N ILE A 886 14.47 -30.97 12.35
CA ILE A 886 15.19 -31.99 11.57
C ILE A 886 16.62 -31.54 11.30
N THR A 887 16.81 -30.27 10.91
CA THR A 887 18.12 -29.68 10.63
C THR A 887 19.02 -29.70 11.88
N ILE A 888 18.49 -29.31 13.05
CA ILE A 888 19.19 -29.39 14.34
C ILE A 888 19.54 -30.85 14.71
N SER A 889 18.64 -31.80 14.43
CA SER A 889 18.93 -33.22 14.66
C SER A 889 20.00 -33.77 13.70
N GLN A 890 20.07 -33.24 12.47
CA GLN A 890 21.08 -33.62 11.49
C GLN A 890 22.46 -33.05 11.86
N THR A 891 22.56 -31.76 12.20
CA THR A 891 23.84 -31.17 12.63
C THR A 891 24.37 -31.85 13.88
N TYR A 892 23.53 -32.19 14.86
CA TYR A 892 23.93 -32.98 16.02
C TYR A 892 24.46 -34.38 15.64
N ALA A 893 23.84 -35.06 14.66
CA ALA A 893 24.30 -36.36 14.18
C ALA A 893 25.63 -36.28 13.41
N GLU A 894 25.85 -35.20 12.65
CA GLU A 894 27.10 -34.90 11.96
C GLU A 894 28.22 -34.56 12.96
N GLU A 895 27.94 -33.74 13.97
CA GLU A 895 28.89 -33.44 15.06
C GLU A 895 29.26 -34.70 15.86
N MET A 896 28.28 -35.54 16.23
CA MET A 896 28.53 -36.82 16.90
C MET A 896 29.35 -37.78 16.04
N SER A 897 29.13 -37.78 14.72
CA SER A 897 29.92 -38.58 13.77
C SER A 897 31.36 -38.07 13.66
N ARG A 898 31.56 -36.74 13.63
CA ARG A 898 32.88 -36.10 13.61
C ARG A 898 33.65 -36.31 14.92
N LEU A 899 32.99 -36.19 16.06
CA LEU A 899 33.56 -36.51 17.38
C LEU A 899 33.96 -37.98 17.47
N LYS A 900 33.13 -38.90 16.97
CA LYS A 900 33.44 -40.33 16.92
C LYS A 900 34.63 -40.65 16.01
N ALA A 901 34.74 -39.98 14.86
CA ALA A 901 35.90 -40.11 13.97
C ALA A 901 37.18 -39.63 14.67
N LEU A 902 37.17 -38.44 15.27
CA LEU A 902 38.32 -37.87 15.97
C LEU A 902 38.70 -38.67 17.24
N LEU A 903 37.73 -39.28 17.92
CA LEU A 903 37.97 -40.25 18.99
C LEU A 903 38.65 -41.53 18.47
N SER A 904 38.25 -42.04 17.31
CA SER A 904 38.90 -43.21 16.71
C SER A 904 40.32 -42.90 16.21
N GLU A 905 40.55 -41.71 15.66
CA GLU A 905 41.87 -41.23 15.24
C GLU A 905 42.82 -41.09 16.43
N THR A 906 42.38 -40.41 17.49
CA THR A 906 43.17 -40.28 18.73
C THR A 906 43.37 -41.61 19.45
N GLN A 907 42.44 -42.57 19.33
CA GLN A 907 42.65 -43.95 19.81
C GLN A 907 43.73 -44.69 19.01
N VAL A 908 43.79 -44.52 17.69
CA VAL A 908 44.86 -45.09 16.85
C VAL A 908 46.22 -44.46 17.19
N GLN A 909 46.27 -43.13 17.34
CA GLN A 909 47.49 -42.41 17.76
C GLN A 909 47.96 -42.84 19.17
N LEU A 910 47.05 -43.09 20.11
CA LEU A 910 47.39 -43.62 21.43
C LEU A 910 47.99 -45.04 21.34
N LEU A 911 47.48 -45.88 20.43
CA LEU A 911 47.99 -47.23 20.20
C LEU A 911 49.37 -47.23 19.55
N SER A 912 49.62 -46.36 18.56
CA SER A 912 50.96 -46.22 17.96
C SER A 912 51.96 -45.69 18.98
N ALA A 913 51.65 -44.59 19.68
CA ALA A 913 52.51 -44.02 20.71
C ALA A 913 52.80 -44.99 21.87
N ASN A 914 51.85 -45.87 22.22
CA ASN A 914 52.10 -46.95 23.18
C ASN A 914 53.00 -48.06 22.60
N SER A 915 52.88 -48.39 21.31
CA SER A 915 53.79 -49.33 20.62
C SER A 915 55.22 -48.76 20.55
N GLU A 916 55.36 -47.50 20.16
CA GLU A 916 56.63 -46.75 20.15
C GLU A 916 57.25 -46.70 21.55
N ALA A 917 56.47 -46.41 22.59
CA ALA A 917 56.92 -46.42 23.97
C ALA A 917 57.27 -47.84 24.50
N GLN A 918 56.68 -48.91 23.95
CA GLN A 918 57.08 -50.28 24.23
C GLN A 918 58.40 -50.63 23.53
N GLN A 919 58.59 -50.22 22.28
CA GLN A 919 59.84 -50.38 21.55
C GLN A 919 60.99 -49.63 22.25
N GLN A 920 60.82 -48.35 22.59
CA GLN A 920 61.82 -47.58 23.34
C GLN A 920 62.14 -48.19 24.70
N ARG A 921 61.18 -48.84 25.37
CA ARG A 921 61.44 -49.59 26.62
C ARG A 921 62.25 -50.87 26.37
N ALA A 922 62.02 -51.57 25.26
CA ALA A 922 62.82 -52.73 24.87
C ALA A 922 64.25 -52.31 24.53
N GLU A 923 64.43 -51.26 23.74
CA GLU A 923 65.73 -50.66 23.41
C GLU A 923 66.49 -50.19 24.67
N LEU A 924 65.82 -49.46 25.57
CA LEU A 924 66.39 -49.06 26.86
C LEU A 924 66.70 -50.25 27.78
N SER A 925 65.99 -51.38 27.66
CA SER A 925 66.33 -52.60 28.40
C SER A 925 67.58 -53.28 27.82
N LEU A 926 67.71 -53.33 26.49
CA LEU A 926 68.90 -53.86 25.81
C LEU A 926 70.14 -53.03 26.13
N VAL A 927 70.03 -51.69 26.07
CA VAL A 927 71.12 -50.76 26.44
C VAL A 927 71.50 -50.91 27.91
N LYS A 928 70.54 -51.15 28.82
CA LYS A 928 70.84 -51.46 30.23
C LYS A 928 71.59 -52.77 30.38
N THR A 929 71.18 -53.85 29.71
CA THR A 929 71.89 -55.13 29.76
C THR A 929 73.30 -55.02 29.17
N GLN A 930 73.49 -54.29 28.07
CA GLN A 930 74.81 -54.00 27.51
C GLN A 930 75.69 -53.18 28.46
N LEU A 931 75.12 -52.16 29.14
CA LEU A 931 75.82 -51.35 30.13
C LEU A 931 76.18 -52.15 31.38
N GLU A 932 75.32 -53.07 31.81
CA GLU A 932 75.56 -53.98 32.94
C GLU A 932 76.62 -55.04 32.58
N GLU A 933 76.60 -55.58 31.36
CA GLU A 933 77.67 -56.45 30.83
C GLU A 933 79.02 -55.70 30.76
N ALA A 934 79.03 -54.46 30.25
CA ALA A 934 80.22 -53.61 30.22
C ALA A 934 80.72 -53.25 31.63
N THR A 935 79.82 -52.96 32.57
CA THR A 935 80.15 -52.69 33.98
C THR A 935 80.76 -53.92 34.64
N ASN A 936 80.22 -55.12 34.39
CA ASN A 936 80.78 -56.36 34.88
C ASN A 936 82.17 -56.65 34.27
N LYS A 937 82.38 -56.38 32.97
CA LYS A 937 83.72 -56.47 32.34
C LYS A 937 84.72 -55.53 32.98
N VAL A 938 84.37 -54.25 33.14
CA VAL A 938 85.22 -53.25 33.81
C VAL A 938 85.50 -53.64 35.27
N GLN A 939 84.53 -54.20 36.00
CA GLN A 939 84.78 -54.72 37.35
C GLN A 939 85.74 -55.92 37.33
N THR A 940 85.61 -56.86 36.39
CA THR A 940 86.58 -57.97 36.29
C THR A 940 87.98 -57.49 35.88
N GLU A 941 88.10 -56.47 35.03
CA GLU A 941 89.39 -55.81 34.76
C GLU A 941 89.96 -55.13 36.00
N GLU A 942 89.14 -54.45 36.80
CA GLU A 942 89.56 -53.76 38.01
C GLU A 942 89.96 -54.77 39.11
N ASP A 943 89.23 -55.88 39.26
CA ASP A 943 89.61 -57.00 40.14
C ASP A 943 90.96 -57.62 39.69
N ILE A 944 91.18 -57.78 38.38
CA ILE A 944 92.46 -58.23 37.81
C ILE A 944 93.57 -57.19 38.07
N ARG A 945 93.31 -55.89 37.89
CA ARG A 945 94.25 -54.79 38.19
C ARG A 945 94.62 -54.78 39.67
N GLN A 946 93.66 -54.95 40.58
CA GLN A 946 93.91 -55.03 42.02
C GLN A 946 94.67 -56.29 42.40
N GLN A 947 94.38 -57.45 41.78
CA GLN A 947 95.16 -58.67 41.98
C GLN A 947 96.61 -58.51 41.47
N VAL A 948 96.82 -57.84 40.33
CA VAL A 948 98.16 -57.52 39.81
C VAL A 948 98.89 -56.51 40.70
N ALA A 949 98.21 -55.47 41.19
CA ALA A 949 98.77 -54.51 42.14
C ALA A 949 99.14 -55.16 43.48
N SER A 950 98.30 -56.05 44.01
CA SER A 950 98.57 -56.83 45.21
C SER A 950 99.75 -57.78 45.02
N ASN A 951 99.81 -58.50 43.90
CA ASN A 951 100.96 -59.33 43.53
C ASN A 951 102.26 -58.51 43.42
N TYR A 952 102.16 -57.29 42.88
CA TYR A 952 103.29 -56.37 42.73
C TYR A 952 103.73 -55.77 44.07
N GLU A 953 102.81 -55.38 44.96
CA GLU A 953 103.17 -54.91 46.31
C GLU A 953 103.74 -56.06 47.16
N GLN A 954 103.20 -57.28 47.05
CA GLN A 954 103.78 -58.46 47.69
C GLN A 954 105.19 -58.77 47.15
N ALA A 955 105.44 -58.58 45.85
CA ALA A 955 106.76 -58.67 45.26
C ALA A 955 107.70 -57.55 45.76
N GLN A 956 107.25 -56.29 45.80
CA GLN A 956 108.01 -55.16 46.38
C GLN A 956 108.32 -55.39 47.86
N LYS A 957 107.38 -55.96 48.63
CA LYS A 957 107.62 -56.29 50.03
C LYS A 957 108.65 -57.42 50.13
N CYS A 958 108.55 -58.46 49.31
CA CYS A 958 109.57 -59.52 49.26
C CYS A 958 110.96 -58.95 48.89
N VAL A 959 111.04 -58.01 47.95
CA VAL A 959 112.28 -57.29 47.64
C VAL A 959 112.78 -56.49 48.84
N ARG A 960 111.92 -55.70 49.51
CA ARG A 960 112.31 -54.93 50.72
C ARG A 960 112.72 -55.81 51.90
N ASP A 961 112.06 -56.94 52.10
CA ASP A 961 112.40 -57.93 53.13
C ASP A 961 113.75 -58.62 52.81
N LEU A 962 114.11 -58.76 51.53
CA LEU A 962 115.41 -59.25 51.06
C LEU A 962 116.50 -58.17 51.12
N GLU A 963 116.18 -56.90 50.81
CA GLU A 963 117.07 -55.75 50.99
C GLU A 963 117.39 -55.52 52.48
N ALA A 964 116.39 -55.65 53.36
CA ALA A 964 116.57 -55.62 54.80
C ALA A 964 117.47 -56.76 55.29
N GLN A 965 117.27 -57.99 54.80
CA GLN A 965 118.18 -59.12 55.10
C GLN A 965 119.60 -58.88 54.57
N LEU A 966 119.76 -58.19 53.43
CA LEU A 966 121.07 -57.82 52.88
C LEU A 966 121.76 -56.69 53.67
N GLU A 967 121.02 -55.73 54.23
CA GLU A 967 121.57 -54.72 55.15
C GLU A 967 121.85 -55.29 56.54
N GLU A 968 121.03 -56.20 57.06
CA GLU A 968 121.31 -56.93 58.31
C GLU A 968 122.58 -57.79 58.17
N LEU A 969 122.78 -58.43 57.01
CA LEU A 969 124.01 -59.13 56.63
C LEU A 969 125.23 -58.21 56.34
N LYS A 970 125.03 -56.89 56.20
CA LYS A 970 126.11 -55.89 56.13
C LYS A 970 126.45 -55.28 57.49
N ALA A 971 125.44 -55.10 58.34
CA ALA A 971 125.61 -54.59 59.70
C ALA A 971 126.27 -55.61 60.64
N ALA A 972 126.08 -56.92 60.39
CA ALA A 972 126.74 -58.01 61.09
C ALA A 972 128.22 -58.19 60.64
N GLY A 973 129.13 -57.42 61.24
CA GLY A 973 130.57 -57.54 61.00
C GLY A 973 131.27 -58.71 61.71
N GLU A 974 132.28 -59.29 61.03
CA GLU A 974 133.43 -60.04 61.59
C GLU A 974 133.32 -61.54 62.00
N GLY A 975 132.56 -62.37 61.26
CA GLY A 975 132.88 -63.79 60.97
C GLY A 975 132.90 -64.83 62.12
N PRO A 976 133.44 -66.07 61.93
CA PRO A 976 133.97 -66.68 60.70
C PRO A 976 133.48 -68.11 60.34
N THR A 977 133.67 -68.50 59.07
CA THR A 977 133.93 -69.86 58.53
C THR A 977 132.89 -71.00 58.45
N GLU A 978 131.70 -70.98 59.08
CA GLU A 978 130.60 -71.89 58.65
C GLU A 978 129.53 -71.17 57.81
N GLU A 979 129.26 -69.90 58.11
CA GLU A 979 128.23 -69.12 57.40
C GLU A 979 128.42 -69.06 55.89
N LEU A 980 129.66 -69.13 55.35
CA LEU A 980 129.89 -69.07 53.90
C LEU A 980 129.19 -70.20 53.12
N LYS A 981 129.01 -71.37 53.76
CA LYS A 981 128.33 -72.51 53.15
C LYS A 981 126.81 -72.33 53.14
N GLU A 982 126.27 -71.76 54.23
CA GLU A 982 124.86 -71.40 54.33
C GLU A 982 124.52 -70.18 53.46
N ARG A 983 125.39 -69.17 53.38
CA ARG A 983 125.31 -68.02 52.48
C ARG A 983 125.23 -68.50 51.02
N LEU A 984 126.04 -69.47 50.60
CA LEU A 984 126.00 -70.03 49.24
C LEU A 984 124.71 -70.82 48.94
N GLU A 985 124.15 -71.58 49.89
CA GLU A 985 122.84 -72.22 49.68
C GLU A 985 121.68 -71.22 49.72
N LYS A 986 121.73 -70.22 50.61
CA LYS A 986 120.79 -69.09 50.63
C LYS A 986 120.83 -68.33 49.30
N GLU A 987 122.01 -68.02 48.77
CA GLU A 987 122.23 -67.36 47.48
C GLU A 987 121.70 -68.20 46.31
N LYS A 988 122.04 -69.49 46.22
CA LYS A 988 121.49 -70.39 45.19
C LYS A 988 119.97 -70.52 45.27
N LYS A 989 119.41 -70.53 46.49
CA LYS A 989 117.95 -70.51 46.69
C LYS A 989 117.38 -69.18 46.22
N LEU A 990 117.97 -68.05 46.58
CA LEU A 990 117.63 -66.71 46.09
C LEU A 990 117.64 -66.65 44.56
N THR A 991 118.69 -67.13 43.90
CA THR A 991 118.79 -67.16 42.43
C THR A 991 117.72 -68.07 41.80
N ARG A 992 117.38 -69.19 42.44
CA ARG A 992 116.33 -70.12 41.98
C ARG A 992 114.94 -69.49 42.14
N ASP A 993 114.65 -68.90 43.29
CA ASP A 993 113.35 -68.34 43.64
C ASP A 993 113.09 -67.05 42.84
N LEU A 994 114.11 -66.18 42.69
CA LEU A 994 114.10 -65.02 41.78
C LEU A 994 113.95 -65.46 40.32
N GLY A 995 114.60 -66.57 39.93
CA GLY A 995 114.43 -67.19 38.61
C GLY A 995 112.98 -67.65 38.36
N GLN A 996 112.33 -68.25 39.36
CA GLN A 996 110.91 -68.65 39.29
C GLN A 996 109.96 -67.44 39.25
N VAL A 997 110.26 -66.38 40.01
CA VAL A 997 109.50 -65.12 39.92
C VAL A 997 109.67 -64.51 38.53
N ALA A 998 110.89 -64.44 38.00
CA ALA A 998 111.16 -63.91 36.66
C ALA A 998 110.49 -64.72 35.53
N THR A 999 110.40 -66.06 35.64
CA THR A 999 109.66 -66.86 34.66
C THR A 999 108.15 -66.68 34.79
N LYS A 1000 107.58 -66.64 36.01
CA LYS A 1000 106.15 -66.33 36.21
C LYS A 1000 105.78 -64.96 35.67
N LEU A 1001 106.59 -63.94 35.93
CA LEU A 1001 106.34 -62.56 35.49
C LEU A 1001 106.47 -62.43 33.96
N ARG A 1002 107.41 -63.16 33.34
CA ARG A 1002 107.52 -63.26 31.88
C ARG A 1002 106.37 -64.05 31.24
N GLN A 1003 105.83 -65.06 31.93
CA GLN A 1003 104.67 -65.82 31.46
C GLN A 1003 103.37 -65.02 31.59
N LEU A 1004 103.20 -64.24 32.67
CA LEU A 1004 102.11 -63.27 32.81
C LEU A 1004 102.19 -62.20 31.71
N LEU A 1005 103.35 -61.58 31.48
CA LEU A 1005 103.55 -60.62 30.38
C LEU A 1005 103.19 -61.20 29.00
N LYS A 1006 103.51 -62.47 28.75
CA LYS A 1006 103.15 -63.15 27.51
C LYS A 1006 101.63 -63.40 27.41
N SER A 1007 100.98 -63.77 28.52
CA SER A 1007 99.51 -63.89 28.58
C SER A 1007 98.82 -62.57 28.28
N THR A 1008 99.23 -61.48 28.95
CA THR A 1008 98.65 -60.14 28.74
C THR A 1008 98.91 -59.60 27.34
N GLN A 1009 100.04 -59.97 26.71
CA GLN A 1009 100.31 -59.63 25.31
C GLN A 1009 99.39 -60.42 24.35
N GLU A 1010 99.19 -61.72 24.59
CA GLU A 1010 98.28 -62.56 23.81
C GLU A 1010 96.80 -62.20 24.02
N GLU A 1011 96.43 -61.56 25.13
CA GLU A 1011 95.11 -60.97 25.35
C GLU A 1011 94.98 -59.62 24.63
N LEU A 1012 95.96 -58.72 24.79
CA LEU A 1012 95.99 -57.42 24.11
C LEU A 1012 95.98 -57.54 22.57
N ASP A 1013 96.63 -58.57 22.01
CA ASP A 1013 96.63 -58.79 20.56
C ASP A 1013 95.31 -59.43 20.07
N LYS A 1014 94.61 -60.21 20.89
CA LYS A 1014 93.22 -60.63 20.61
C LYS A 1014 92.25 -59.45 20.68
N GLU A 1015 92.43 -58.56 21.65
CA GLU A 1015 91.60 -57.36 21.83
C GLU A 1015 91.71 -56.45 20.60
N LYS A 1016 92.93 -56.23 20.08
CA LYS A 1016 93.15 -55.51 18.80
C LYS A 1016 92.43 -56.18 17.64
N GLU A 1017 92.47 -57.51 17.52
CA GLU A 1017 91.78 -58.21 16.42
C GLU A 1017 90.25 -58.10 16.57
N THR A 1018 89.69 -58.14 17.79
CA THR A 1018 88.26 -57.88 17.99
C THR A 1018 87.87 -56.43 17.72
N MET A 1019 88.71 -55.46 18.12
CA MET A 1019 88.50 -54.04 17.85
C MET A 1019 88.55 -53.73 16.35
N LYS A 1020 89.47 -54.36 15.61
CA LYS A 1020 89.56 -54.31 14.15
C LYS A 1020 88.32 -54.90 13.47
N ASN A 1021 87.85 -56.07 13.91
CA ASN A 1021 86.61 -56.67 13.38
C ASN A 1021 85.38 -55.77 13.64
N LEU A 1022 85.29 -55.11 14.80
CA LEU A 1022 84.23 -54.13 15.09
C LEU A 1022 84.35 -52.86 14.23
N GLN A 1023 85.58 -52.40 13.95
CA GLN A 1023 85.82 -51.26 13.06
C GLN A 1023 85.46 -51.58 11.60
N GLU A 1024 85.74 -52.80 11.13
CA GLU A 1024 85.30 -53.29 9.80
C GLU A 1024 83.77 -53.43 9.73
N GLN A 1025 83.10 -53.91 10.79
CA GLN A 1025 81.63 -53.95 10.86
C GLN A 1025 80.97 -52.56 10.85
N LEU A 1026 81.60 -51.54 11.46
CA LEU A 1026 81.11 -50.16 11.42
C LEU A 1026 81.18 -49.58 9.99
N HIS A 1027 82.32 -49.70 9.31
CA HIS A 1027 82.47 -49.24 7.93
C HIS A 1027 81.57 -50.02 6.94
N GLY A 1028 81.24 -51.28 7.25
CA GLY A 1028 80.29 -52.07 6.49
C GLY A 1028 78.85 -51.52 6.50
N LYS A 1029 78.45 -50.81 7.57
CA LYS A 1029 77.07 -50.28 7.68
C LYS A 1029 76.83 -48.95 6.97
N GLU A 1030 77.79 -48.03 7.00
CA GLU A 1030 77.68 -46.74 6.29
C GLU A 1030 77.47 -46.91 4.77
N ALA A 1031 77.90 -48.05 4.22
CA ALA A 1031 77.74 -48.41 2.80
C ALA A 1031 76.32 -48.86 2.41
N GLU A 1032 75.50 -49.36 3.33
CA GLU A 1032 74.10 -49.74 3.05
C GLU A 1032 73.10 -48.62 3.37
N GLU A 1033 73.31 -47.88 4.47
CA GLU A 1033 72.42 -46.80 4.91
C GLU A 1033 72.29 -45.64 3.90
N SER A 1034 73.24 -45.56 2.95
CA SER A 1034 73.21 -44.63 1.81
C SER A 1034 72.23 -44.99 0.67
N LYS A 1035 71.38 -46.03 0.80
CA LYS A 1035 70.46 -46.49 -0.28
C LYS A 1035 68.96 -46.43 0.00
N GLU A 1036 68.49 -46.50 1.25
CA GLU A 1036 67.04 -46.45 1.55
C GLU A 1036 66.57 -45.01 1.78
N GLY A 1037 66.52 -44.24 0.69
CA GLY A 1037 66.29 -42.79 0.71
C GLY A 1037 65.29 -42.23 -0.30
N THR A 1038 64.38 -43.03 -0.88
CA THR A 1038 63.18 -42.56 -1.63
C THR A 1038 62.24 -43.74 -1.94
N SER A 1039 61.03 -43.79 -1.36
CA SER A 1039 59.78 -44.22 -2.03
C SER A 1039 58.55 -44.06 -1.10
N VAL A 1040 57.50 -43.40 -1.61
CA VAL A 1040 56.13 -43.24 -1.03
C VAL A 1040 56.06 -42.58 0.36
#